data_AF-A0A4V1V4H4-F1
#
_entry.id   AF-A0A4V1V4H4-F1
#
_cell.length_a   1.000
_cell.length_b   1.000
_cell.length_c   1.000
_cell.angle_alpha   90.00
_cell.angle_beta   90.00
_cell.angle_gamma   90.00
#
_symmetry.space_group_name_H-M   'P 1'
#
loop_
_entity.id
_entity.type
_entity.pdbx_description
1 polymer ?
#
loop_
_entity_poly.entity_id
_entity_poly.type
_entity_poly.pdbx_seq_one_letter_code
_entity_poly.pdbx_strand_id
1 'polypeptide(L)'
;MIGYGIAGAAVVGAALLGGQQKGGAVKPADAKSNFETGESSVIEGVGRVRVGGLKAFGNTDGSTRARLLCRLQGPIDAVETYYLGQREVTVEANGDVSSPPWARRGGSWCNWQDKIGTGSESAWAGLMSLFPSLWTSAHRVRGIAQSQLLFYNPGLEEKKYLSLYQSGAPESEWVARASRIYDPRLGAVNWTDNGPLICAHVLRRDPAFTFERFNWAKVAEAANKADVLVATLTGTEKRCRLWGMWAWESERGETMRQFLDSAGLEIRLDGDGLIYFEFIDDEITPEISFTPADIYDYSWAAGPEAVERPNIARVKYYSPERNYELSDLVVEDKVAWAKIQSEVDKYGPKYFDLELPFCPSASQAQRILRRKFALERADRGTMITNMVGLAAWGLLYAEIEEPDLGDIELLRLAAPRVDDDNGSVEIPFTIWPNLTPWNPATDEAPAPDTIPELGYETDMITPAAPTGALQITYPGGAKELRVSFSLPNQDYDFVEATYRIYTGDLPSAYQSMSEYPSTTTATMAYDVVDVLGRTIDARVRVFDGEDGSYFSEPLNVVVGESNTPPAAPTLVSGGANSDSGTVTASINITVQAGQIRVAAIRFQRRISPSGSWSTVLTQNSRPNQQVSFSEIVSTGSGVPQWRAQSIVSDGSVGDELLINPSSGGGGG
;
A
#
# COMPACT_ATOMS: atom_id res chain seq x y z
N MET A 1 -6.86 13.14 62.49
CA MET A 1 -7.09 14.23 61.52
C MET A 1 -5.76 14.44 60.81
N ILE A 2 -5.52 13.66 59.76
CA ILE A 2 -4.23 13.50 59.09
C ILE A 2 -4.45 13.91 57.63
N GLY A 3 -3.62 14.83 57.15
CA GLY A 3 -3.68 15.37 55.79
C GLY A 3 -3.17 14.38 54.75
N TYR A 4 -3.72 14.50 53.55
CA TYR A 4 -3.18 13.89 52.33
C TYR A 4 -2.80 15.04 51.38
N GLY A 5 -1.50 15.18 51.15
CA GLY A 5 -0.94 16.06 50.14
C GLY A 5 -1.07 15.45 48.74
N ILE A 6 -1.45 16.29 47.78
CA ILE A 6 -1.36 16.01 46.35
C ILE A 6 0.03 16.47 45.92
N ALA A 7 0.98 15.53 45.86
CA ALA A 7 2.27 15.69 45.22
C ALA A 7 2.35 14.63 44.12
N GLY A 8 2.23 15.06 42.86
CA GLY A 8 2.17 14.13 41.73
C GLY A 8 1.95 14.83 40.40
N ALA A 9 2.71 15.87 40.11
CA ALA A 9 2.77 16.50 38.79
C ALA A 9 4.09 17.26 38.63
N ALA A 10 5.21 16.53 38.55
CA ALA A 10 6.48 17.09 38.11
C ALA A 10 7.32 15.94 37.55
N VAL A 11 8.02 16.22 36.44
CA VAL A 11 8.94 15.35 35.69
C VAL A 11 8.29 14.43 34.65
N VAL A 12 7.94 15.01 33.49
CA VAL A 12 7.91 14.29 32.20
C VAL A 12 8.97 14.83 31.21
N GLY A 13 9.72 15.89 31.53
CA GLY A 13 10.51 16.62 30.53
C GLY A 13 12.05 16.61 30.61
N ALA A 14 12.71 15.93 31.56
CA ALA A 14 14.11 16.28 31.89
C ALA A 14 15.13 15.11 32.00
N ALA A 15 14.90 13.96 31.37
CA ALA A 15 15.89 12.88 31.37
C ALA A 15 16.07 12.28 29.96
N LEU A 16 16.63 13.08 29.04
CA LEU A 16 16.97 12.63 27.68
C LEU A 16 18.30 13.22 27.20
N LEU A 17 19.33 13.12 28.04
CA LEU A 17 20.71 13.37 27.64
C LEU A 17 21.59 12.22 28.11
N GLY A 18 22.14 11.47 27.15
CA GLY A 18 23.29 10.59 27.37
C GLY A 18 23.04 9.10 27.16
N GLY A 19 23.41 8.62 25.97
CA GLY A 19 23.66 7.20 25.68
C GLY A 19 22.76 6.63 24.59
N GLN A 20 23.36 6.07 23.52
CA GLN A 20 22.69 5.14 22.63
C GLN A 20 22.28 3.90 23.45
N GLN A 21 21.07 3.93 24.01
CA GLN A 21 20.41 2.78 24.58
C GLN A 21 19.50 2.15 23.52
N LYS A 22 19.37 0.81 23.55
CA LYS A 22 18.61 0.05 22.57
C LYS A 22 17.12 0.41 22.68
N GLY A 23 16.63 1.28 21.80
CA GLY A 23 15.22 1.66 21.76
C GLY A 23 14.28 0.55 21.30
N GLY A 24 12.97 0.82 21.32
CA GLY A 24 11.92 -0.18 21.11
C GLY A 24 11.54 -0.51 19.67
N ALA A 25 12.14 0.16 18.69
CA ALA A 25 12.00 -0.23 17.29
C ALA A 25 12.49 -1.68 17.10
N VAL A 26 11.63 -2.51 16.50
CA VAL A 26 12.03 -3.85 16.08
C VAL A 26 12.94 -3.70 14.87
N LYS A 27 14.12 -4.31 14.92
CA LYS A 27 15.04 -4.30 13.79
C LYS A 27 14.35 -4.93 12.57
N PRO A 28 14.24 -4.21 11.45
CA PRO A 28 13.51 -4.73 10.28
C PRO A 28 14.10 -6.03 9.73
N ALA A 29 15.43 -6.19 9.79
CA ALA A 29 16.11 -7.42 9.37
C ALA A 29 15.66 -8.65 10.19
N ASP A 30 15.53 -8.50 11.51
CA ASP A 30 15.09 -9.59 12.39
C ASP A 30 13.61 -9.93 12.15
N ALA A 31 12.79 -8.91 11.88
CA ALA A 31 11.35 -9.06 11.64
C ALA A 31 10.98 -9.78 10.34
N LYS A 32 11.87 -9.84 9.35
CA LYS A 32 11.66 -10.57 8.09
C LYS A 32 11.84 -12.09 8.24
N SER A 33 12.54 -12.55 9.27
CA SER A 33 12.74 -13.98 9.48
C SER A 33 11.47 -14.67 9.99
N ASN A 34 11.32 -15.95 9.64
CA ASN A 34 10.37 -16.84 10.30
C ASN A 34 11.04 -17.47 11.51
N PHE A 35 10.55 -17.22 12.72
CA PHE A 35 11.19 -17.73 13.95
C PHE A 35 10.26 -18.65 14.77
N GLU A 36 10.88 -19.49 15.61
CA GLU A 36 10.20 -20.40 16.54
C GLU A 36 10.74 -20.15 17.95
N THR A 37 9.90 -19.65 18.85
CA THR A 37 10.26 -19.42 20.25
C THR A 37 9.11 -19.86 21.17
N GLY A 38 9.43 -20.20 22.42
CA GLY A 38 8.43 -20.58 23.42
C GLY A 38 7.58 -19.39 23.89
N GLU A 39 8.17 -18.19 23.92
CA GLU A 39 7.52 -16.92 24.25
C GLU A 39 8.00 -15.84 23.26
N SER A 40 7.12 -14.93 22.86
CA SER A 40 7.43 -13.82 21.96
C SER A 40 6.58 -12.60 22.33
N SER A 41 7.18 -11.42 22.23
CA SER A 41 6.51 -10.15 22.50
C SER A 41 5.40 -9.88 21.48
N VAL A 42 4.40 -9.08 21.87
CA VAL A 42 3.41 -8.56 20.91
C VAL A 42 4.09 -7.54 20.01
N ILE A 43 4.16 -7.84 18.71
CA ILE A 43 4.71 -6.94 17.69
C ILE A 43 3.56 -6.24 16.98
N GLU A 44 3.60 -4.91 16.94
CA GLU A 44 2.64 -4.08 16.23
C GLU A 44 3.32 -3.28 15.12
N GLY A 45 2.69 -3.23 13.95
CA GLY A 45 3.14 -2.44 12.81
C GLY A 45 2.29 -1.18 12.61
N VAL A 46 2.90 -0.10 12.13
CA VAL A 46 2.23 1.12 11.68
C VAL A 46 2.68 1.48 10.26
N GLY A 47 1.82 2.13 9.48
CA GLY A 47 2.10 2.43 8.08
C GLY A 47 2.24 1.15 7.24
N ARG A 48 3.29 1.07 6.41
CA ARG A 48 3.65 -0.11 5.61
C ARG A 48 4.84 -0.83 6.21
N VAL A 49 4.74 -2.14 6.38
CA VAL A 49 5.80 -2.94 7.00
C VAL A 49 6.00 -4.26 6.26
N ARG A 50 7.25 -4.70 6.15
CA ARG A 50 7.61 -6.04 5.69
C ARG A 50 7.91 -6.96 6.88
N VAL A 51 7.25 -8.11 6.98
CA VAL A 51 7.37 -9.01 8.16
C VAL A 51 7.19 -10.49 7.81
N GLY A 52 7.99 -11.35 8.47
CA GLY A 52 7.92 -12.82 8.47
C GLY A 52 7.16 -13.36 9.69
N GLY A 53 7.60 -13.05 10.91
CA GLY A 53 6.81 -13.34 12.12
C GLY A 53 6.98 -14.75 12.70
N LEU A 54 6.21 -15.03 13.76
CA LEU A 54 6.36 -16.21 14.61
C LEU A 54 5.64 -17.42 14.03
N LYS A 55 6.36 -18.53 13.84
CA LYS A 55 5.76 -19.81 13.48
C LYS A 55 5.14 -20.48 14.71
N ALA A 56 3.84 -20.24 14.90
CA ALA A 56 3.07 -20.75 16.04
C ALA A 56 2.65 -22.22 15.91
N PHE A 57 2.54 -22.74 14.67
CA PHE A 57 2.24 -24.16 14.43
C PHE A 57 2.97 -24.65 13.18
N GLY A 58 3.42 -25.90 13.22
CA GLY A 58 3.97 -26.55 12.04
C GLY A 58 3.95 -28.06 12.14
N ASN A 59 3.29 -28.73 11.21
CA ASN A 59 3.26 -30.18 11.13
C ASN A 59 3.14 -30.67 9.68
N THR A 60 3.27 -31.98 9.47
CA THR A 60 3.10 -32.64 8.17
C THR A 60 2.23 -33.88 8.33
N ASP A 61 1.35 -34.15 7.37
CA ASP A 61 0.60 -35.41 7.29
C ASP A 61 1.30 -36.45 6.39
N GLY A 62 2.51 -36.13 5.91
CA GLY A 62 3.29 -36.93 4.96
C GLY A 62 3.20 -36.44 3.51
N SER A 63 2.08 -35.81 3.14
CA SER A 63 1.83 -35.28 1.79
C SER A 63 1.80 -33.75 1.73
N THR A 64 1.33 -33.13 2.82
CA THR A 64 1.12 -31.69 2.94
C THR A 64 1.79 -31.20 4.20
N ARG A 65 2.63 -30.18 4.05
CA ARG A 65 3.26 -29.50 5.19
C ARG A 65 2.49 -28.24 5.50
N ALA A 66 1.97 -28.13 6.71
CA ALA A 66 1.26 -26.93 7.14
C ALA A 66 2.12 -26.07 8.06
N ARG A 67 1.96 -24.76 7.93
CA ARG A 67 2.54 -23.71 8.78
C ARG A 67 1.46 -22.72 9.17
N LEU A 68 1.50 -22.30 10.43
CA LEU A 68 0.77 -21.13 10.90
C LEU A 68 1.78 -20.08 11.35
N LEU A 69 1.67 -18.89 10.79
CA LEU A 69 2.51 -17.76 11.14
C LEU A 69 1.67 -16.65 11.78
N CYS A 70 2.05 -16.24 12.98
CA CYS A 70 1.53 -15.07 13.67
C CYS A 70 2.43 -13.89 13.30
N ARG A 71 1.87 -12.90 12.60
CA ARG A 71 2.63 -11.84 11.93
C ARG A 71 2.71 -10.57 12.78
N LEU A 72 1.56 -9.96 13.02
CA LEU A 72 1.41 -8.66 13.69
C LEU A 72 0.16 -8.65 14.57
N GLN A 73 0.13 -7.77 15.57
CA GLN A 73 -1.09 -7.41 16.28
C GLN A 73 -2.12 -6.85 15.28
N GLY A 74 -3.33 -7.41 15.30
CA GLY A 74 -4.42 -7.00 14.42
C GLY A 74 -5.40 -6.02 15.08
N PRO A 75 -6.36 -5.47 14.31
CA PRO A 75 -6.54 -5.72 12.88
C PRO A 75 -5.55 -4.94 12.01
N ILE A 76 -4.90 -5.63 11.06
CA ILE A 76 -4.22 -4.97 9.95
C ILE A 76 -5.23 -4.51 8.90
N ASP A 77 -4.83 -3.57 8.04
CA ASP A 77 -5.70 -3.09 6.97
C ASP A 77 -5.80 -4.05 5.81
N ALA A 78 -4.67 -4.35 5.18
CA ALA A 78 -4.56 -5.25 4.03
C ALA A 78 -3.10 -5.65 3.79
N VAL A 79 -2.92 -6.78 3.11
CA VAL A 79 -1.64 -7.21 2.57
C VAL A 79 -1.49 -6.64 1.16
N GLU A 80 -0.33 -6.08 0.84
CA GLU A 80 -0.02 -5.50 -0.47
C GLU A 80 0.82 -6.44 -1.34
N THR A 81 1.83 -7.08 -0.74
CA THR A 81 2.79 -7.94 -1.45
C THR A 81 3.14 -9.16 -0.61
N TYR A 82 3.38 -10.30 -1.25
CA TYR A 82 3.81 -11.53 -0.61
C TYR A 82 5.19 -11.93 -1.11
N TYR A 83 6.00 -12.54 -0.25
CA TYR A 83 7.31 -13.07 -0.58
C TYR A 83 7.43 -14.50 -0.06
N LEU A 84 8.00 -15.37 -0.88
CA LEU A 84 8.24 -16.77 -0.54
C LEU A 84 9.66 -17.14 -0.97
N GLY A 85 10.53 -17.41 0.00
CA GLY A 85 11.96 -17.64 -0.21
C GLY A 85 12.67 -16.40 -0.75
N GLN A 86 12.37 -15.22 -0.18
CA GLN A 86 12.89 -13.90 -0.58
C GLN A 86 12.50 -13.41 -1.98
N ARG A 87 11.62 -14.14 -2.67
CA ARG A 87 11.12 -13.78 -4.00
C ARG A 87 9.65 -13.38 -3.93
N GLU A 88 9.27 -12.33 -4.64
CA GLU A 88 7.88 -11.86 -4.66
C GLU A 88 6.96 -12.92 -5.28
N VAL A 89 5.85 -13.23 -4.61
CA VAL A 89 4.81 -14.12 -5.11
C VAL A 89 3.46 -13.44 -5.17
N THR A 90 2.64 -13.86 -6.12
CA THR A 90 1.21 -13.52 -6.14
C THR A 90 0.43 -14.58 -5.38
N VAL A 91 -0.45 -14.14 -4.48
CA VAL A 91 -1.42 -14.98 -3.76
C VAL A 91 -2.82 -14.62 -4.26
N GLU A 92 -3.52 -15.58 -4.84
CA GLU A 92 -4.87 -15.42 -5.36
C GLU A 92 -5.91 -15.40 -4.22
N ALA A 93 -7.15 -14.97 -4.51
CA ALA A 93 -8.21 -14.87 -3.50
C ALA A 93 -8.57 -16.21 -2.82
N ASN A 94 -8.34 -17.36 -3.47
CA ASN A 94 -8.51 -18.69 -2.89
C ASN A 94 -7.31 -19.13 -2.02
N GLY A 95 -6.25 -18.34 -2.01
CA GLY A 95 -4.97 -18.56 -1.34
C GLY A 95 -3.91 -19.20 -2.21
N ASP A 96 -4.18 -19.61 -3.45
CA ASP A 96 -3.16 -20.27 -4.26
C ASP A 96 -2.04 -19.30 -4.62
N VAL A 97 -0.79 -19.75 -4.45
CA VAL A 97 0.38 -18.99 -4.86
C VAL A 97 0.56 -19.17 -6.35
N SER A 98 0.20 -18.15 -7.12
CA SER A 98 0.21 -18.24 -8.56
C SER A 98 1.62 -18.08 -9.11
N SER A 99 2.57 -17.38 -8.49
CA SER A 99 3.92 -17.21 -9.08
C SER A 99 4.70 -18.54 -9.31
N PRO A 100 5.44 -18.69 -10.44
CA PRO A 100 6.40 -19.78 -10.60
C PRO A 100 7.44 -19.77 -9.46
N PRO A 101 8.00 -20.93 -9.04
CA PRO A 101 7.70 -22.29 -9.48
C PRO A 101 6.48 -22.90 -8.78
N TRP A 102 5.76 -22.15 -7.93
CA TRP A 102 4.62 -22.64 -7.14
C TRP A 102 3.35 -22.84 -7.96
N ALA A 103 3.20 -22.03 -9.01
CA ALA A 103 2.19 -22.18 -10.03
C ALA A 103 2.09 -23.63 -10.52
N ARG A 104 0.87 -24.15 -10.64
CA ARG A 104 0.58 -25.35 -11.42
C ARG A 104 -0.71 -25.18 -12.20
N ARG A 105 -0.94 -26.06 -13.16
CA ARG A 105 -2.20 -26.07 -13.89
C ARG A 105 -3.38 -26.32 -12.94
N GLY A 106 -4.30 -25.36 -12.88
CA GLY A 106 -5.51 -25.47 -12.06
C GLY A 106 -5.28 -25.47 -10.54
N GLY A 107 -4.16 -24.92 -10.06
CA GLY A 107 -3.94 -24.70 -8.63
C GLY A 107 -2.51 -24.24 -8.31
N SER A 108 -2.06 -24.53 -7.10
CA SER A 108 -0.69 -24.23 -6.68
C SER A 108 -0.08 -25.34 -5.83
N TRP A 109 1.26 -25.41 -5.83
CA TRP A 109 2.06 -26.18 -4.89
C TRP A 109 2.15 -25.50 -3.50
N CYS A 110 1.68 -24.26 -3.38
CA CYS A 110 1.54 -23.56 -2.11
C CYS A 110 0.18 -22.86 -2.03
N ASN A 111 -0.53 -23.04 -0.91
CA ASN A 111 -1.72 -22.25 -0.58
C ASN A 111 -1.41 -21.39 0.65
N TRP A 112 -1.58 -20.09 0.53
CA TRP A 112 -1.39 -19.05 1.52
C TRP A 112 -2.72 -18.34 1.77
N GLN A 113 -3.26 -18.46 2.99
CA GLN A 113 -4.47 -17.75 3.40
C GLN A 113 -4.20 -16.88 4.63
N ASP A 114 -4.88 -15.75 4.72
CA ASP A 114 -4.67 -14.77 5.79
C ASP A 114 -5.94 -14.45 6.58
N LYS A 115 -5.74 -14.11 7.85
CA LYS A 115 -6.73 -13.43 8.70
C LYS A 115 -6.09 -12.17 9.23
N ILE A 116 -6.83 -11.06 9.19
CA ILE A 116 -6.30 -9.74 9.53
C ILE A 116 -6.20 -9.48 11.05
N GLY A 117 -6.80 -10.31 11.91
CA GLY A 117 -6.72 -10.17 13.37
C GLY A 117 -7.73 -9.21 13.99
N THR A 118 -8.99 -9.28 13.56
CA THR A 118 -10.15 -8.54 14.10
C THR A 118 -10.52 -8.89 15.55
N GLY A 119 -10.07 -10.04 16.08
CA GLY A 119 -10.49 -10.56 17.38
C GLY A 119 -11.66 -11.54 17.29
N SER A 120 -12.32 -11.64 16.13
CA SER A 120 -13.47 -12.52 15.90
C SER A 120 -13.12 -13.84 15.21
N GLU A 121 -11.83 -14.11 15.00
CA GLU A 121 -11.35 -15.25 14.22
C GLU A 121 -11.88 -16.60 14.72
N SER A 122 -12.22 -17.45 13.76
CA SER A 122 -12.43 -18.89 13.93
C SER A 122 -11.10 -19.65 13.75
N ALA A 123 -11.06 -20.93 14.11
CA ALA A 123 -9.91 -21.78 13.84
C ALA A 123 -9.73 -21.98 12.32
N TRP A 124 -8.51 -22.24 11.87
CA TRP A 124 -8.21 -22.52 10.46
C TRP A 124 -8.79 -23.87 10.03
N ALA A 125 -9.74 -23.83 9.08
CA ALA A 125 -10.40 -25.03 8.58
C ALA A 125 -9.41 -26.02 7.94
N GLY A 126 -8.42 -25.53 7.19
CA GLY A 126 -7.38 -26.38 6.60
C GLY A 126 -6.54 -27.09 7.65
N LEU A 127 -6.17 -26.42 8.76
CA LEU A 127 -5.42 -27.05 9.85
C LEU A 127 -6.28 -28.06 10.61
N MET A 128 -7.55 -27.74 10.88
CA MET A 128 -8.50 -28.68 11.50
C MET A 128 -8.71 -29.93 10.66
N SER A 129 -8.76 -29.78 9.33
CA SER A 129 -8.95 -30.90 8.40
C SER A 129 -7.72 -31.82 8.36
N LEU A 130 -6.51 -31.26 8.34
CA LEU A 130 -5.27 -32.03 8.26
C LEU A 130 -4.85 -32.62 9.61
N PHE A 131 -5.10 -31.90 10.71
CA PHE A 131 -4.62 -32.26 12.06
C PHE A 131 -5.72 -32.17 13.12
N PRO A 132 -6.85 -32.91 13.00
CA PRO A 132 -8.01 -32.75 13.87
C PRO A 132 -7.73 -33.06 15.36
N SER A 133 -6.73 -33.88 15.67
CA SER A 133 -6.33 -34.19 17.04
C SER A 133 -5.42 -33.14 17.67
N LEU A 134 -4.73 -32.33 16.86
CA LEU A 134 -3.77 -31.31 17.33
C LEU A 134 -4.34 -29.90 17.21
N TRP A 135 -5.21 -29.65 16.23
CA TRP A 135 -5.79 -28.35 15.95
C TRP A 135 -7.32 -28.44 15.96
N THR A 136 -7.91 -28.11 17.10
CA THR A 136 -9.36 -28.07 17.31
C THR A 136 -9.94 -26.67 17.11
N SER A 137 -11.27 -26.54 17.11
CA SER A 137 -11.99 -25.26 17.03
C SER A 137 -11.67 -24.26 18.15
N ALA A 138 -11.01 -24.70 19.23
CA ALA A 138 -10.52 -23.83 20.28
C ALA A 138 -9.32 -22.97 19.86
N HIS A 139 -8.50 -23.44 18.91
CA HIS A 139 -7.26 -22.79 18.46
C HIS A 139 -7.56 -21.70 17.43
N ARG A 140 -8.00 -20.53 17.93
CA ARG A 140 -8.54 -19.44 17.10
C ARG A 140 -7.53 -18.33 16.78
N VAL A 141 -6.53 -18.14 17.66
CA VAL A 141 -5.47 -17.13 17.51
C VAL A 141 -6.08 -15.74 17.21
N ARG A 142 -6.95 -15.30 18.13
CA ARG A 142 -7.77 -14.11 17.95
C ARG A 142 -6.96 -12.84 18.12
N GLY A 143 -7.31 -11.82 17.34
CA GLY A 143 -6.73 -10.48 17.49
C GLY A 143 -5.32 -10.34 16.91
N ILE A 144 -4.82 -11.37 16.23
CA ILE A 144 -3.49 -11.40 15.63
C ILE A 144 -3.67 -11.62 14.12
N ALA A 145 -2.97 -10.81 13.33
CA ALA A 145 -2.86 -11.03 11.90
C ALA A 145 -2.02 -12.30 11.67
N GLN A 146 -2.60 -13.28 10.99
CA GLN A 146 -2.05 -14.63 10.91
C GLN A 146 -2.19 -15.19 9.50
N SER A 147 -1.21 -15.99 9.09
CA SER A 147 -1.17 -16.65 7.79
C SER A 147 -1.12 -18.17 7.96
N GLN A 148 -2.01 -18.88 7.27
CA GLN A 148 -1.89 -20.32 7.06
C GLN A 148 -1.16 -20.55 5.74
N LEU A 149 -0.05 -21.30 5.77
CA LEU A 149 0.59 -21.80 4.56
C LEU A 149 0.49 -23.32 4.51
N LEU A 150 0.01 -23.84 3.40
CA LEU A 150 -0.01 -25.25 3.06
C LEU A 150 0.92 -25.48 1.87
N PHE A 151 1.89 -26.36 2.05
CA PHE A 151 2.84 -26.74 1.01
C PHE A 151 2.54 -28.17 0.58
N TYR A 152 2.19 -28.33 -0.69
CA TYR A 152 1.85 -29.63 -1.27
C TYR A 152 3.12 -30.30 -1.80
N ASN A 153 3.34 -31.56 -1.47
CA ASN A 153 4.50 -32.32 -1.93
C ASN A 153 4.23 -32.85 -3.35
N PRO A 154 5.04 -32.52 -4.37
CA PRO A 154 4.91 -33.10 -5.71
C PRO A 154 5.34 -34.59 -5.77
N GLY A 155 6.01 -35.11 -4.73
CA GLY A 155 6.59 -36.44 -4.68
C GLY A 155 8.11 -36.36 -4.58
N LEU A 156 8.73 -37.16 -3.72
CA LEU A 156 10.17 -37.06 -3.41
C LEU A 156 11.09 -37.39 -4.60
N GLU A 157 10.58 -38.13 -5.58
CA GLU A 157 11.31 -38.56 -6.78
C GLU A 157 11.14 -37.59 -7.96
N GLU A 158 10.21 -36.64 -7.86
CA GLU A 158 9.92 -35.67 -8.91
C GLU A 158 10.97 -34.57 -8.96
N LYS A 159 11.37 -34.18 -10.18
CA LYS A 159 12.29 -33.04 -10.37
C LYS A 159 11.75 -31.75 -9.75
N LYS A 160 10.42 -31.58 -9.74
CA LYS A 160 9.73 -30.44 -9.14
C LYS A 160 10.00 -30.34 -7.62
N TYR A 161 10.13 -31.45 -6.91
CA TYR A 161 10.46 -31.43 -5.47
C TYR A 161 11.77 -30.71 -5.19
N LEU A 162 12.80 -31.03 -5.99
CA LEU A 162 14.08 -30.35 -5.88
C LEU A 162 13.91 -28.86 -6.18
N SER A 163 13.18 -28.46 -7.22
CA SER A 163 12.97 -27.03 -7.53
C SER A 163 12.26 -26.24 -6.43
N LEU A 164 11.29 -26.85 -5.73
CA LEU A 164 10.47 -26.19 -4.70
C LEU A 164 11.15 -26.16 -3.32
N TYR A 165 11.91 -27.21 -2.98
CA TYR A 165 12.42 -27.44 -1.64
C TYR A 165 13.94 -27.61 -1.57
N GLN A 166 14.72 -26.98 -2.48
CA GLN A 166 16.19 -27.06 -2.49
C GLN A 166 16.82 -26.82 -1.11
N SER A 167 16.22 -25.94 -0.30
CA SER A 167 16.67 -25.60 1.06
C SER A 167 15.61 -25.87 2.14
N GLY A 168 14.66 -26.77 1.87
CA GLY A 168 13.51 -27.04 2.73
C GLY A 168 12.31 -26.14 2.44
N ALA A 169 11.38 -26.05 3.39
CA ALA A 169 10.20 -25.20 3.20
C ALA A 169 10.63 -23.72 3.24
N PRO A 170 10.28 -22.92 2.21
CA PRO A 170 10.72 -21.54 2.10
C PRO A 170 10.18 -20.69 3.25
N GLU A 171 10.94 -19.65 3.61
CA GLU A 171 10.45 -18.60 4.48
C GLU A 171 9.40 -17.75 3.76
N SER A 172 8.49 -17.17 4.53
CA SER A 172 7.34 -16.46 4.01
C SER A 172 7.33 -15.07 4.62
N GLU A 173 7.23 -14.03 3.81
CA GLU A 173 7.16 -12.65 4.29
C GLU A 173 6.04 -11.93 3.56
N TRP A 174 5.49 -10.89 4.15
CA TRP A 174 4.53 -10.05 3.45
C TRP A 174 4.84 -8.57 3.68
N VAL A 175 4.45 -7.72 2.74
CA VAL A 175 4.34 -6.28 2.93
C VAL A 175 2.88 -5.97 3.18
N ALA A 176 2.57 -5.37 4.32
CA ALA A 176 1.20 -5.07 4.71
C ALA A 176 1.04 -3.62 5.12
N ARG A 177 -0.14 -3.08 4.80
CA ARG A 177 -0.72 -1.92 5.48
C ARG A 177 -1.16 -2.39 6.85
N ALA A 178 -0.42 -1.99 7.88
CA ALA A 178 -0.54 -2.53 9.22
C ALA A 178 -1.74 -1.93 9.98
N SER A 179 -1.54 -1.44 11.21
CA SER A 179 -2.64 -1.03 12.08
C SER A 179 -3.59 0.00 11.46
N ARG A 180 -4.90 -0.19 11.70
CA ARG A 180 -5.90 0.85 11.48
C ARG A 180 -5.96 1.78 12.69
N ILE A 181 -6.00 3.08 12.42
CA ILE A 181 -5.82 4.13 13.42
C ILE A 181 -7.01 5.07 13.39
N TYR A 182 -7.42 5.53 14.56
CA TYR A 182 -8.49 6.50 14.70
C TYR A 182 -8.07 7.87 14.14
N ASP A 183 -8.83 8.39 13.19
CA ASP A 183 -8.69 9.75 12.68
C ASP A 183 -9.82 10.63 13.25
N PRO A 184 -9.51 11.62 14.11
CA PRO A 184 -10.51 12.53 14.69
C PRO A 184 -11.21 13.40 13.64
N ARG A 185 -10.61 13.62 12.47
CA ARG A 185 -11.20 14.41 11.37
C ARG A 185 -12.37 13.68 10.71
N LEU A 186 -12.30 12.36 10.69
CA LEU A 186 -13.30 11.49 10.05
C LEU A 186 -14.22 10.81 11.07
N GLY A 187 -13.84 10.80 12.35
CA GLY A 187 -14.55 10.05 13.38
C GLY A 187 -14.52 8.54 13.14
N ALA A 188 -13.51 8.03 12.42
CA ALA A 188 -13.44 6.65 11.95
C ALA A 188 -12.04 6.05 12.17
N VAL A 189 -11.98 4.72 12.23
CA VAL A 189 -10.73 3.96 12.35
C VAL A 189 -10.40 3.35 10.99
N ASN A 190 -9.39 3.91 10.31
CA ASN A 190 -8.97 3.50 8.97
C ASN A 190 -7.45 3.37 8.93
N TRP A 191 -6.91 2.77 7.87
CA TRP A 191 -5.47 2.83 7.67
C TRP A 191 -5.01 4.26 7.39
N THR A 192 -3.88 4.63 7.98
CA THR A 192 -3.21 5.91 7.74
C THR A 192 -1.72 5.76 8.01
N ASP A 193 -0.92 6.53 7.28
CA ASP A 193 0.51 6.70 7.52
C ASP A 193 0.83 8.05 8.18
N ASN A 194 -0.18 8.82 8.59
CA ASN A 194 -0.05 10.16 9.14
C ASN A 194 0.65 10.17 10.51
N GLY A 195 1.77 10.90 10.61
CA GLY A 195 2.66 10.87 11.78
C GLY A 195 1.98 11.21 13.12
N PRO A 196 1.34 12.39 13.28
CA PRO A 196 0.64 12.76 14.52
C PRO A 196 -0.41 11.74 14.96
N LEU A 197 -1.19 11.17 14.03
CA LEU A 197 -2.19 10.15 14.35
C LEU A 197 -1.55 8.85 14.84
N ILE A 198 -0.44 8.44 14.23
CA ILE A 198 0.35 7.28 14.66
C ILE A 198 0.93 7.50 16.05
N CYS A 199 1.48 8.68 16.34
CA CYS A 199 1.98 9.01 17.67
C CYS A 199 0.88 8.92 18.73
N ALA A 200 -0.32 9.45 18.45
CA ALA A 200 -1.48 9.33 19.33
C ALA A 200 -1.87 7.85 19.57
N HIS A 201 -1.87 7.05 18.51
CA HIS A 201 -2.20 5.63 18.56
C HIS A 201 -1.22 4.82 19.43
N VAL A 202 0.07 5.06 19.27
CA VAL A 202 1.12 4.39 20.05
C VAL A 202 1.01 4.73 21.54
N LEU A 203 0.83 6.00 21.90
CA LEU A 203 0.61 6.40 23.30
C LEU A 203 -0.61 5.71 23.92
N ARG A 204 -1.71 5.61 23.16
CA ARG A 204 -2.95 4.98 23.60
C ARG A 204 -2.87 3.46 23.77
N ARG A 205 -1.77 2.81 23.37
CA ARG A 205 -1.55 1.40 23.74
C ARG A 205 -1.28 1.22 25.23
N ASP A 206 -0.87 2.28 25.90
CA ASP A 206 -0.78 2.30 27.35
C ASP A 206 -2.14 2.71 27.96
N PRO A 207 -2.72 1.90 28.87
CA PRO A 207 -4.01 2.20 29.50
C PRO A 207 -4.02 3.51 30.32
N ALA A 208 -2.86 4.08 30.66
CA ALA A 208 -2.76 5.39 31.32
C ALA A 208 -3.21 6.56 30.42
N PHE A 209 -3.10 6.40 29.10
CA PHE A 209 -3.45 7.43 28.12
C PHE A 209 -4.81 7.12 27.49
N THR A 210 -5.88 7.39 28.25
CA THR A 210 -7.25 7.22 27.77
C THR A 210 -7.59 8.19 26.64
N PHE A 211 -8.72 7.97 25.97
CA PHE A 211 -9.15 8.82 24.84
C PHE A 211 -9.32 10.29 25.26
N GLU A 212 -9.75 10.54 26.49
CA GLU A 212 -10.02 11.87 27.04
C GLU A 212 -8.75 12.64 27.43
N ARG A 213 -7.58 11.98 27.42
CA ARG A 213 -6.28 12.63 27.71
C ARG A 213 -5.75 13.45 26.53
N PHE A 214 -6.39 13.40 25.37
CA PHE A 214 -5.92 14.04 24.16
C PHE A 214 -6.83 15.19 23.74
N ASN A 215 -6.22 16.29 23.28
CA ASN A 215 -6.93 17.33 22.57
C ASN A 215 -7.07 16.92 21.09
N TRP A 216 -8.15 16.21 20.77
CA TRP A 216 -8.37 15.68 19.42
C TRP A 216 -8.53 16.76 18.34
N ALA A 217 -8.93 17.98 18.71
CA ALA A 217 -8.99 19.10 17.76
C ALA A 217 -7.58 19.54 17.35
N LYS A 218 -6.67 19.74 18.30
CA LYS A 218 -5.26 20.05 18.00
C LYS A 218 -4.53 18.89 17.31
N VAL A 219 -4.84 17.65 17.68
CA VAL A 219 -4.32 16.47 16.97
C VAL A 219 -4.81 16.44 15.52
N ALA A 220 -6.07 16.80 15.25
CA ALA A 220 -6.61 16.94 13.90
C ALA A 220 -5.91 18.05 13.09
N GLU A 221 -5.61 19.19 13.71
CA GLU A 221 -4.84 20.27 13.09
C GLU A 221 -3.43 19.82 12.71
N ALA A 222 -2.73 19.14 13.63
CA ALA A 222 -1.42 18.56 13.35
C ALA A 222 -1.49 17.51 12.22
N ALA A 223 -2.53 16.67 12.21
CA ALA A 223 -2.76 15.70 11.15
C ALA A 223 -2.98 16.38 9.78
N ASN A 224 -3.70 17.50 9.73
CA ASN A 224 -3.85 18.30 8.51
C ASN A 224 -2.50 18.86 8.03
N LYS A 225 -1.67 19.38 8.93
CA LYS A 225 -0.30 19.82 8.59
C LYS A 225 0.55 18.66 8.05
N ALA A 226 0.41 17.47 8.62
CA ALA A 226 1.14 16.28 8.20
C ALA A 226 0.80 15.79 6.78
N ASP A 227 -0.46 15.95 6.35
CA ASP A 227 -0.94 15.55 5.01
C ASP A 227 -0.67 16.60 3.92
N VAL A 228 -0.15 17.79 4.26
CA VAL A 228 0.24 18.81 3.26
C VAL A 228 1.28 18.22 2.31
N LEU A 229 1.07 18.41 1.00
CA LEU A 229 2.04 18.01 -0.02
C LEU A 229 3.24 18.98 -0.01
N VAL A 230 4.43 18.42 0.15
CA VAL A 230 5.71 19.14 0.09
C VAL A 230 6.46 18.74 -1.18
N ALA A 231 7.16 19.69 -1.79
CA ALA A 231 8.01 19.40 -2.94
C ALA A 231 9.24 18.57 -2.51
N THR A 232 9.58 17.59 -3.33
CA THR A 232 10.79 16.76 -3.22
C THR A 232 11.64 16.91 -4.48
N LEU A 233 12.83 16.31 -4.51
CA LEU A 233 13.68 16.34 -5.69
C LEU A 233 13.00 15.74 -6.94
N THR A 234 12.07 14.79 -6.76
CA THR A 234 11.45 14.01 -7.84
C THR A 234 9.94 14.23 -8.00
N GLY A 235 9.32 15.09 -7.18
CA GLY A 235 7.89 15.35 -7.24
C GLY A 235 7.34 16.00 -5.97
N THR A 236 6.27 15.43 -5.42
CA THR A 236 5.68 15.87 -4.15
C THR A 236 5.31 14.69 -3.28
N GLU A 237 5.43 14.81 -1.96
CA GLU A 237 4.97 13.80 -1.00
C GLU A 237 4.22 14.45 0.18
N LYS A 238 3.50 13.66 0.99
CA LYS A 238 2.96 14.15 2.26
C LYS A 238 4.10 14.56 3.20
N ARG A 239 3.92 15.68 3.92
CA ARG A 239 4.92 16.28 4.80
C ARG A 239 5.50 15.30 5.83
N CYS A 240 4.65 14.51 6.49
CA CYS A 240 5.03 13.65 7.60
C CYS A 240 4.33 12.29 7.54
N ARG A 241 5.12 11.24 7.36
CA ARG A 241 4.69 9.83 7.35
C ARG A 241 5.51 9.02 8.36
N LEU A 242 4.88 7.99 8.96
CA LEU A 242 5.55 7.06 9.87
C LEU A 242 5.22 5.61 9.52
N TRP A 243 6.25 4.80 9.26
CA TRP A 243 6.12 3.37 8.99
C TRP A 243 7.08 2.58 9.87
N GLY A 244 6.71 1.38 10.31
CA GLY A 244 7.64 0.49 11.01
C GLY A 244 6.97 -0.38 12.07
N MET A 245 7.78 -1.11 12.83
CA MET A 245 7.32 -2.10 13.81
C MET A 245 7.94 -1.85 15.17
N TRP A 246 7.19 -2.11 16.23
CA TRP A 246 7.64 -2.01 17.60
C TRP A 246 7.05 -3.14 18.45
N ALA A 247 7.75 -3.48 19.54
CA ALA A 247 7.31 -4.50 20.47
C ALA A 247 6.72 -3.86 21.74
N TRP A 248 5.60 -4.40 22.23
CA TRP A 248 4.89 -3.81 23.38
C TRP A 248 5.66 -3.85 24.70
N GLU A 249 6.62 -4.77 24.83
CA GLU A 249 7.49 -4.90 26.01
C GLU A 249 8.69 -3.95 25.98
N SER A 250 8.89 -3.22 24.87
CA SER A 250 9.94 -2.23 24.78
C SER A 250 9.70 -1.05 25.72
N GLU A 251 10.78 -0.37 26.09
CA GLU A 251 10.70 0.84 26.91
C GLU A 251 9.87 1.91 26.20
N ARG A 252 8.73 2.25 26.78
CA ARG A 252 7.69 3.07 26.13
C ARG A 252 8.15 4.50 25.88
N GLY A 253 8.85 5.10 26.84
CA GLY A 253 9.37 6.46 26.71
C GLY A 253 10.33 6.59 25.54
N GLU A 254 11.26 5.64 25.42
CA GLU A 254 12.24 5.59 24.34
C GLU A 254 11.60 5.26 22.98
N THR A 255 10.65 4.32 22.95
CA THR A 255 9.91 3.99 21.72
C THR A 255 9.14 5.20 21.21
N MET A 256 8.46 5.92 22.10
CA MET A 256 7.73 7.13 21.74
C MET A 256 8.68 8.22 21.26
N ARG A 257 9.83 8.39 21.90
CA ARG A 257 10.85 9.32 21.43
C ARG A 257 11.31 9.01 20.01
N GLN A 258 11.56 7.73 19.68
CA GLN A 258 11.92 7.33 18.33
C GLN A 258 10.83 7.66 17.29
N PHE A 259 9.55 7.51 17.65
CA PHE A 259 8.43 7.92 16.81
C PHE A 259 8.38 9.44 16.60
N LEU A 260 8.51 10.22 17.67
CA LEU A 260 8.55 11.69 17.63
C LEU A 260 9.74 12.20 16.80
N ASP A 261 10.93 11.63 17.03
CA ASP A 261 12.15 11.94 16.30
C ASP A 261 12.02 11.62 14.81
N SER A 262 11.42 10.47 14.46
CA SER A 262 11.17 10.06 13.08
C SER A 262 10.10 10.91 12.37
N ALA A 263 9.19 11.52 13.13
CA ALA A 263 8.15 12.39 12.60
C ALA A 263 8.55 13.87 12.56
N GLY A 264 9.56 14.28 13.33
CA GLY A 264 9.88 15.68 13.58
C GLY A 264 8.82 16.38 14.45
N LEU A 265 8.26 15.66 15.42
CA LEU A 265 7.20 16.12 16.31
C LEU A 265 7.70 16.23 17.75
N GLU A 266 6.97 16.99 18.56
CA GLU A 266 7.09 16.99 20.02
C GLU A 266 5.72 16.88 20.69
N ILE A 267 5.70 16.38 21.93
CA ILE A 267 4.50 16.29 22.76
C ILE A 267 4.30 17.59 23.51
N ARG A 268 3.07 18.10 23.49
CA ARG A 268 2.66 19.32 24.17
C ARG A 268 1.41 19.08 25.01
N LEU A 269 1.23 19.89 26.04
CA LEU A 269 0.02 19.94 26.86
C LEU A 269 -0.68 21.27 26.61
N ASP A 270 -1.99 21.27 26.44
CA ASP A 270 -2.77 22.50 26.38
C ASP A 270 -3.08 23.04 27.80
N GLY A 271 -3.82 24.15 27.87
CA GLY A 271 -4.19 24.78 29.14
C GLY A 271 -5.05 23.91 30.06
N ASP A 272 -5.71 22.88 29.52
CA ASP A 272 -6.49 21.89 30.27
C ASP A 272 -5.65 20.64 30.62
N GLY A 273 -4.36 20.62 30.26
CA GLY A 273 -3.45 19.49 30.48
C GLY A 273 -3.67 18.33 29.51
N LEU A 274 -4.34 18.56 28.37
CA LEU A 274 -4.58 17.56 27.34
C LEU A 274 -3.41 17.49 26.35
N ILE A 275 -3.08 16.27 25.94
CA ILE A 275 -1.96 15.97 25.07
C ILE A 275 -2.30 16.32 23.62
N TYR A 276 -1.37 17.01 22.95
CA TYR A 276 -1.35 17.18 21.50
C TYR A 276 0.08 17.11 20.96
N PHE A 277 0.21 17.13 19.64
CA PHE A 277 1.50 17.07 18.96
C PHE A 277 1.74 18.35 18.17
N GLU A 278 2.97 18.83 18.21
CA GLU A 278 3.41 20.00 17.47
C GLU A 278 4.60 19.64 16.60
N PHE A 279 4.65 20.19 15.39
CA PHE A 279 5.81 20.03 14.53
C PHE A 279 6.91 20.93 15.04
N ILE A 280 8.10 20.35 15.12
CA ILE A 280 9.32 21.14 15.15
C ILE A 280 9.46 21.70 13.74
N ASP A 281 9.52 23.01 13.57
CA ASP A 281 9.61 23.69 12.26
C ASP A 281 10.95 24.43 12.12
N ASP A 282 11.41 24.66 10.89
CA ASP A 282 12.67 25.43 10.68
C ASP A 282 12.50 26.87 11.15
N GLU A 283 11.32 27.44 10.89
CA GLU A 283 10.87 28.73 11.38
C GLU A 283 9.92 28.52 12.56
N ILE A 284 10.19 29.19 13.69
CA ILE A 284 9.38 29.09 14.91
C ILE A 284 8.63 30.39 15.15
N THR A 285 7.46 30.28 15.77
CA THR A 285 6.70 31.45 16.27
C THR A 285 6.92 31.57 17.77
N PRO A 286 7.40 32.71 18.28
CA PRO A 286 7.59 32.90 19.71
C PRO A 286 6.24 32.91 20.43
N GLU A 287 6.18 32.28 21.60
CA GLU A 287 5.00 32.23 22.46
C GLU A 287 5.03 33.31 23.54
N ILE A 288 6.23 33.82 23.84
CA ILE A 288 6.49 34.85 24.84
C ILE A 288 7.68 35.71 24.40
N SER A 289 7.68 36.98 24.81
CA SER A 289 8.75 37.94 24.53
C SER A 289 9.38 38.41 25.84
N PHE A 290 10.71 38.44 25.92
CA PHE A 290 11.46 39.02 27.03
C PHE A 290 12.19 40.28 26.58
N THR A 291 11.97 41.38 27.32
CA THR A 291 12.67 42.65 27.11
C THR A 291 13.85 42.78 28.08
N PRO A 292 14.80 43.70 27.85
CA PRO A 292 15.94 43.88 28.76
C PRO A 292 15.53 44.23 30.19
N ALA A 293 14.32 44.77 30.41
CA ALA A 293 13.78 45.06 31.74
C ALA A 293 13.35 43.81 32.51
N ASP A 294 13.09 42.70 31.82
CA ASP A 294 12.67 41.43 32.41
C ASP A 294 13.86 40.60 32.91
N ILE A 295 15.08 40.95 32.48
CA ILE A 295 16.30 40.15 32.61
C ILE A 295 17.27 40.82 33.59
N TYR A 296 17.69 40.08 34.60
CA TYR A 296 18.74 40.49 35.53
C TYR A 296 20.14 40.11 35.05
N ASP A 297 20.27 38.91 34.49
CA ASP A 297 21.53 38.38 33.99
C ASP A 297 21.28 37.58 32.72
N TYR A 298 22.19 37.71 31.76
CA TYR A 298 22.11 37.06 30.46
C TYR A 298 23.50 36.54 30.12
N SER A 299 23.61 35.23 29.95
CA SER A 299 24.86 34.58 29.62
C SER A 299 24.63 33.53 28.56
N TRP A 300 25.39 33.61 27.47
CA TRP A 300 25.39 32.60 26.43
C TRP A 300 26.81 32.25 26.03
N ALA A 301 26.97 31.01 25.58
CA ALA A 301 28.17 30.53 24.96
C ALA A 301 27.85 30.14 23.52
N ALA A 302 28.75 30.50 22.61
CA ALA A 302 28.73 29.94 21.28
C ALA A 302 28.69 28.41 21.38
N GLY A 303 28.01 27.75 20.44
CA GLY A 303 27.77 26.32 20.42
C GLY A 303 29.07 25.51 20.58
N PRO A 304 28.99 24.18 20.68
CA PRO A 304 30.09 23.32 21.11
C PRO A 304 31.45 23.72 20.52
N GLU A 305 32.52 23.63 21.32
CA GLU A 305 33.85 24.03 20.86
C GLU A 305 34.18 23.36 19.52
N ALA A 306 34.89 24.08 18.65
CA ALA A 306 35.11 23.64 17.26
C ALA A 306 35.77 22.24 17.13
N VAL A 307 36.43 21.75 18.18
CA VAL A 307 37.05 20.41 18.24
C VAL A 307 36.02 19.28 18.48
N GLU A 308 34.90 19.60 19.14
CA GLU A 308 33.83 18.66 19.49
C GLU A 308 32.57 18.85 18.64
N ARG A 309 32.44 20.00 17.97
CA ARG A 309 31.31 20.35 17.11
C ARG A 309 31.16 19.37 15.94
N PRO A 310 29.98 18.76 15.73
CA PRO A 310 29.75 17.91 14.57
C PRO A 310 29.83 18.71 13.26
N ASN A 311 30.53 18.17 12.26
CA ASN A 311 30.78 18.83 10.97
C ASN A 311 30.37 17.99 9.74
N ILE A 312 29.94 16.74 9.94
CA ILE A 312 29.39 15.84 8.93
C ILE A 312 28.08 15.24 9.44
N ALA A 313 26.99 15.41 8.70
CA ALA A 313 25.67 14.88 9.03
C ALA A 313 25.41 13.55 8.32
N ARG A 314 24.88 12.55 9.05
CA ARG A 314 24.51 11.23 8.53
C ARG A 314 23.15 10.83 9.07
N VAL A 315 22.34 10.18 8.23
CA VAL A 315 21.03 9.67 8.67
C VAL A 315 20.80 8.26 8.19
N LYS A 316 20.26 7.43 9.08
CA LYS A 316 19.61 6.17 8.74
C LYS A 316 18.11 6.33 8.82
N TYR A 317 17.40 5.81 7.83
CA TYR A 317 15.94 5.85 7.79
C TYR A 317 15.38 4.50 7.36
N TYR A 318 14.09 4.28 7.61
CA TYR A 318 13.39 3.08 7.20
C TYR A 318 13.16 3.12 5.68
N SER A 319 14.04 2.49 4.90
CA SER A 319 14.08 2.63 3.45
C SER A 319 13.24 1.56 2.74
N PRO A 320 12.16 1.94 2.04
CA PRO A 320 11.43 1.03 1.16
C PRO A 320 12.28 0.60 -0.04
N GLU A 321 13.19 1.48 -0.52
CA GLU A 321 14.07 1.22 -1.66
C GLU A 321 15.08 0.09 -1.38
N ARG A 322 15.41 -0.11 -0.10
CA ARG A 322 16.27 -1.17 0.40
C ARG A 322 15.46 -2.29 1.06
N ASN A 323 14.32 -2.65 0.46
CA ASN A 323 13.45 -3.73 0.92
C ASN A 323 12.92 -3.53 2.36
N TYR A 324 12.55 -2.31 2.76
CA TYR A 324 12.04 -2.01 4.10
C TYR A 324 13.07 -2.27 5.21
N GLU A 325 14.33 -1.87 4.99
CA GLU A 325 15.42 -1.97 5.97
C GLU A 325 15.88 -0.60 6.46
N LEU A 326 16.45 -0.58 7.68
CA LEU A 326 17.13 0.61 8.18
C LEU A 326 18.44 0.78 7.42
N SER A 327 18.51 1.81 6.58
CA SER A 327 19.61 2.02 5.63
C SER A 327 20.19 3.42 5.73
N ASP A 328 21.51 3.54 5.51
CA ASP A 328 22.20 4.82 5.46
C ASP A 328 21.80 5.62 4.21
N LEU A 329 21.51 6.90 4.40
CA LEU A 329 21.34 7.86 3.32
C LEU A 329 22.62 8.70 3.19
N VAL A 330 23.26 8.59 2.02
CA VAL A 330 24.48 9.36 1.73
C VAL A 330 24.12 10.80 1.37
N VAL A 331 24.41 11.74 2.27
CA VAL A 331 24.16 13.19 2.10
C VAL A 331 25.45 14.04 2.06
N GLU A 332 26.51 13.60 2.75
CA GLU A 332 27.72 14.39 3.06
C GLU A 332 28.52 14.91 1.86
N ASP A 333 28.36 14.32 0.67
CA ASP A 333 29.00 14.79 -0.57
C ASP A 333 27.99 15.12 -1.69
N LYS A 334 26.69 15.19 -1.34
CA LYS A 334 25.61 15.48 -2.30
C LYS A 334 24.95 16.83 -2.07
N VAL A 335 24.94 17.32 -0.83
CA VAL A 335 24.30 18.60 -0.46
C VAL A 335 25.25 19.43 0.42
N ALA A 336 25.26 20.75 0.21
CA ALA A 336 26.26 21.63 0.83
C ALA A 336 26.13 21.77 2.35
N TRP A 337 24.90 21.69 2.88
CA TRP A 337 24.65 21.86 4.31
C TRP A 337 25.10 20.66 5.16
N ALA A 338 25.21 19.46 4.56
CA ALA A 338 25.49 18.22 5.28
C ALA A 338 26.96 18.05 5.67
N LYS A 339 27.87 18.87 5.12
CA LYS A 339 29.31 18.79 5.39
C LYS A 339 29.97 20.16 5.34
N ILE A 340 30.64 20.51 6.43
CA ILE A 340 31.34 21.79 6.54
C ILE A 340 32.83 21.56 6.29
N GLN A 341 33.21 21.57 5.01
CA GLN A 341 34.56 21.17 4.57
C GLN A 341 35.68 21.95 5.27
N SER A 342 35.50 23.25 5.51
CA SER A 342 36.49 24.09 6.19
C SER A 342 36.78 23.65 7.63
N GLU A 343 35.78 23.12 8.35
CA GLU A 343 35.96 22.58 9.70
C GLU A 343 36.60 21.19 9.65
N VAL A 344 36.23 20.36 8.67
CA VAL A 344 36.83 19.04 8.44
C VAL A 344 38.34 19.17 8.17
N ASP A 345 38.74 20.12 7.32
CA ASP A 345 40.14 20.35 6.97
C ASP A 345 40.99 20.80 8.17
N LYS A 346 40.37 21.51 9.13
CA LYS A 346 41.06 22.10 10.28
C LYS A 346 41.06 21.22 11.52
N TYR A 347 39.96 20.54 11.80
CA TYR A 347 39.72 19.81 13.06
C TYR A 347 39.48 18.30 12.86
N GLY A 348 39.46 17.84 11.60
CA GLY A 348 39.14 16.47 11.25
C GLY A 348 37.63 16.17 11.22
N PRO A 349 37.24 14.98 10.75
CA PRO A 349 35.84 14.60 10.64
C PRO A 349 35.19 14.35 12.01
N LYS A 350 34.00 14.91 12.21
CA LYS A 350 33.15 14.78 13.40
C LYS A 350 31.71 14.49 12.95
N TYR A 351 31.24 13.29 13.24
CA TYR A 351 29.98 12.79 12.71
C TYR A 351 28.81 13.10 13.65
N PHE A 352 27.70 13.55 13.07
CA PHE A 352 26.38 13.57 13.68
C PHE A 352 25.54 12.47 13.03
N ASP A 353 25.40 11.34 13.72
CA ASP A 353 24.63 10.20 13.25
C ASP A 353 23.21 10.24 13.84
N LEU A 354 22.21 10.31 12.96
CA LEU A 354 20.79 10.29 13.33
C LEU A 354 20.14 9.00 12.83
N GLU A 355 19.45 8.27 13.71
CA GLU A 355 18.69 7.08 13.34
C GLU A 355 17.19 7.37 13.46
N LEU A 356 16.47 7.23 12.35
CA LEU A 356 15.02 7.48 12.24
C LEU A 356 14.31 6.17 11.85
N PRO A 357 14.15 5.22 12.80
CA PRO A 357 13.69 3.86 12.49
C PRO A 357 12.25 3.78 12.00
N PHE A 358 11.48 4.87 12.12
CA PHE A 358 10.09 4.93 11.68
C PHE A 358 9.85 5.90 10.50
N CYS A 359 10.90 6.51 9.94
CA CYS A 359 10.77 7.49 8.85
C CYS A 359 10.89 6.77 7.49
N PRO A 360 9.82 6.71 6.67
CA PRO A 360 9.82 5.95 5.41
C PRO A 360 10.37 6.72 4.20
N SER A 361 10.63 8.02 4.34
CA SER A 361 11.01 8.89 3.22
C SER A 361 12.40 9.48 3.41
N ALA A 362 13.20 9.43 2.35
CA ALA A 362 14.50 10.09 2.28
C ALA A 362 14.38 11.62 2.38
N SER A 363 13.35 12.24 1.79
CA SER A 363 13.16 13.70 1.84
C SER A 363 12.76 14.16 3.25
N GLN A 364 11.82 13.46 3.90
CA GLN A 364 11.48 13.72 5.30
C GLN A 364 12.70 13.54 6.23
N ALA A 365 13.46 12.47 6.05
CA ALA A 365 14.65 12.20 6.86
C ALA A 365 15.69 13.33 6.75
N GLN A 366 15.92 13.87 5.55
CA GLN A 366 16.86 14.96 5.33
C GLN A 366 16.42 16.29 5.92
N ARG A 367 15.13 16.62 5.85
CA ARG A 367 14.56 17.82 6.50
C ARG A 367 14.77 17.76 8.02
N ILE A 368 14.49 16.61 8.63
CA ILE A 368 14.72 16.38 10.07
C ILE A 368 16.22 16.44 10.39
N LEU A 369 17.06 15.78 9.58
CA LEU A 369 18.52 15.76 9.77
C LEU A 369 19.11 17.16 9.74
N ARG A 370 18.75 17.99 8.74
CA ARG A 370 19.24 19.35 8.59
C ARG A 370 18.97 20.19 9.83
N ARG A 371 17.73 20.12 10.34
CA ARG A 371 17.34 20.86 11.54
C ARG A 371 18.08 20.38 12.77
N LYS A 372 18.13 19.07 13.01
CA LYS A 372 18.84 18.51 14.18
C LYS A 372 20.34 18.79 14.12
N PHE A 373 20.95 18.70 12.94
CA PHE A 373 22.35 19.04 12.74
C PHE A 373 22.64 20.52 13.05
N ALA A 374 21.76 21.43 12.65
CA ALA A 374 21.88 22.85 12.99
C ALA A 374 21.67 23.10 14.49
N LEU A 375 20.72 22.42 15.13
CA LEU A 375 20.45 22.54 16.57
C LEU A 375 21.59 22.02 17.45
N GLU A 376 22.27 20.95 17.05
CA GLU A 376 23.47 20.49 17.78
C GLU A 376 24.65 21.45 17.67
N ARG A 377 24.62 22.34 16.68
CA ARG A 377 25.63 23.38 16.46
C ARG A 377 25.22 24.74 17.03
N ALA A 378 23.99 24.86 17.52
CA ALA A 378 23.43 26.11 17.98
C ALA A 378 24.04 26.58 19.31
N ASP A 379 23.98 27.89 19.51
CA ASP A 379 24.45 28.55 20.72
C ASP A 379 23.48 28.29 21.88
N ARG A 380 24.02 28.19 23.10
CA ARG A 380 23.26 27.85 24.30
C ARG A 380 23.60 28.79 25.42
N GLY A 381 22.60 29.11 26.24
CA GLY A 381 22.77 30.06 27.33
C GLY A 381 21.77 29.86 28.44
N THR A 382 21.83 30.77 29.40
CA THR A 382 20.92 30.88 30.51
C THR A 382 20.60 32.35 30.73
N MET A 383 19.32 32.67 30.87
CA MET A 383 18.87 33.98 31.32
C MET A 383 18.31 33.87 32.73
N ILE A 384 18.60 34.85 33.57
CA ILE A 384 17.99 35.01 34.89
C ILE A 384 17.03 36.19 34.79
N THR A 385 15.76 35.90 34.96
CA THR A 385 14.67 36.87 34.88
C THR A 385 14.13 37.19 36.28
N ASN A 386 13.35 38.26 36.36
CA ASN A 386 12.47 38.48 37.52
C ASN A 386 11.33 37.44 37.53
N MET A 387 10.37 37.56 38.45
CA MET A 387 9.24 36.61 38.54
C MET A 387 8.35 36.53 37.28
N VAL A 388 8.50 37.42 36.29
CA VAL A 388 7.88 37.32 34.95
C VAL A 388 8.31 36.03 34.25
N GLY A 389 9.51 35.50 34.52
CA GLY A 389 9.96 34.22 33.98
C GLY A 389 9.03 33.03 34.28
N LEU A 390 8.19 33.12 35.31
CA LEU A 390 7.15 32.12 35.59
C LEU A 390 6.14 31.99 34.45
N ALA A 391 5.93 33.04 33.65
CA ALA A 391 5.04 32.99 32.48
C ALA A 391 5.57 32.08 31.36
N ALA A 392 6.85 31.73 31.37
CA ALA A 392 7.43 30.76 30.44
C ALA A 392 7.09 29.30 30.78
N TRP A 393 6.44 29.00 31.92
CA TRP A 393 6.09 27.63 32.25
C TRP A 393 5.10 27.03 31.24
N GLY A 394 5.50 25.90 30.65
CA GLY A 394 4.71 25.20 29.64
C GLY A 394 4.91 25.75 28.21
N LEU A 395 5.67 26.84 28.05
CA LEU A 395 6.07 27.38 26.75
C LEU A 395 7.44 26.82 26.33
N LEU A 396 7.68 26.75 25.03
CA LEU A 396 8.91 26.24 24.43
C LEU A 396 9.64 27.28 23.62
N TYR A 397 8.94 28.24 23.02
CA TYR A 397 9.54 29.20 22.10
C TYR A 397 9.36 30.63 22.61
N ALA A 398 10.41 31.42 22.52
CA ALA A 398 10.39 32.81 22.92
C ALA A 398 11.23 33.67 21.98
N GLU A 399 11.04 34.99 22.09
CA GLU A 399 11.95 35.99 21.56
C GLU A 399 12.57 36.79 22.70
N ILE A 400 13.85 37.13 22.57
CA ILE A 400 14.58 37.98 23.49
C ILE A 400 15.19 39.14 22.73
N GLU A 401 15.06 40.35 23.28
CA GLU A 401 15.87 41.49 22.85
C GLU A 401 17.18 41.47 23.66
N GLU A 402 18.32 41.28 22.98
CA GLU A 402 19.62 41.19 23.65
C GLU A 402 19.95 42.51 24.38
N PRO A 403 20.26 42.48 25.69
CA PRO A 403 20.45 43.71 26.49
C PRO A 403 21.55 44.65 25.99
N ASP A 404 22.58 44.10 25.34
CA ASP A 404 23.77 44.84 24.91
C ASP A 404 23.72 45.29 23.44
N LEU A 405 23.11 44.47 22.57
CA LEU A 405 23.11 44.65 21.11
C LEU A 405 21.78 45.19 20.58
N GLY A 406 20.67 44.93 21.28
CA GLY A 406 19.31 45.25 20.83
C GLY A 406 18.80 44.35 19.69
N ASP A 407 19.55 43.30 19.36
CA ASP A 407 19.15 42.31 18.37
C ASP A 407 18.05 41.40 18.95
N ILE A 408 17.11 41.00 18.10
CA ILE A 408 16.02 40.09 18.49
C ILE A 408 16.43 38.67 18.13
N GLU A 409 16.58 37.84 19.15
CA GLU A 409 16.95 36.44 19.00
C GLU A 409 15.75 35.53 19.30
N LEU A 410 15.52 34.54 18.43
CA LEU A 410 14.52 33.50 18.64
C LEU A 410 15.17 32.33 19.37
N LEU A 411 14.49 31.83 20.40
CA LEU A 411 15.07 30.82 21.28
C LEU A 411 14.08 29.73 21.66
N ARG A 412 14.65 28.55 21.90
CA ARG A 412 13.97 27.42 22.53
C ARG A 412 14.30 27.39 24.02
N LEU A 413 13.28 27.48 24.84
CA LEU A 413 13.34 27.46 26.30
C LEU A 413 13.47 26.02 26.81
N ALA A 414 14.29 25.83 27.84
CA ALA A 414 14.23 24.67 28.73
C ALA A 414 13.29 24.97 29.91
N ALA A 415 13.06 23.98 30.76
CA ALA A 415 12.21 24.15 31.93
C ALA A 415 12.72 25.28 32.86
N PRO A 416 11.91 26.32 33.14
CA PRO A 416 12.23 27.36 34.11
C PRO A 416 12.52 26.78 35.50
N ARG A 417 13.54 27.33 36.17
CA ARG A 417 13.98 26.98 37.52
C ARG A 417 13.77 28.18 38.43
N VAL A 418 12.97 28.02 39.47
CA VAL A 418 12.57 29.10 40.37
C VAL A 418 13.50 29.15 41.58
N ASP A 419 13.98 30.34 41.91
CA ASP A 419 14.66 30.65 43.17
C ASP A 419 13.77 31.59 43.99
N ASP A 420 13.00 31.00 44.91
CA ASP A 420 12.04 31.71 45.76
C ASP A 420 12.73 32.66 46.76
N ASP A 421 13.97 32.37 47.17
CA ASP A 421 14.70 33.17 48.16
C ASP A 421 15.18 34.50 47.55
N ASN A 422 15.59 34.47 46.27
CA ASN A 422 16.05 35.64 45.53
C ASN A 422 14.96 36.29 44.65
N GLY A 423 13.80 35.66 44.51
CA GLY A 423 12.70 36.16 43.67
C GLY A 423 13.05 36.21 42.18
N SER A 424 13.82 35.24 41.70
CA SER A 424 14.32 35.15 40.34
C SER A 424 13.98 33.81 39.68
N VAL A 425 13.98 33.80 38.35
CA VAL A 425 13.71 32.60 37.55
C VAL A 425 14.83 32.42 36.54
N GLU A 426 15.58 31.33 36.69
CA GLU A 426 16.63 30.90 35.76
C GLU A 426 16.00 30.08 34.64
N ILE A 427 16.21 30.49 33.39
CA ILE A 427 15.70 29.80 32.21
C ILE A 427 16.87 29.49 31.26
N PRO A 428 17.30 28.21 31.18
CA PRO A 428 18.23 27.79 30.16
C PRO A 428 17.56 27.84 28.78
N PHE A 429 18.31 28.20 27.75
CA PHE A 429 17.80 28.31 26.38
C PHE A 429 18.82 27.85 25.33
N THR A 430 18.31 27.56 24.14
CA THR A 430 19.10 27.33 22.92
C THR A 430 18.64 28.32 21.86
N ILE A 431 19.57 29.03 21.24
CA ILE A 431 19.24 29.95 20.14
C ILE A 431 18.75 29.12 18.96
N TRP A 432 17.61 29.49 18.39
CA TRP A 432 17.04 28.75 17.28
C TRP A 432 17.81 29.05 15.99
N PRO A 433 18.36 28.04 15.30
CA PRO A 433 19.18 28.30 14.12
C PRO A 433 18.33 28.88 12.99
N ASN A 434 18.77 30.00 12.43
CA ASN A 434 18.17 30.56 11.23
C ASN A 434 18.54 29.72 10.00
N LEU A 435 17.57 28.99 9.45
CA LEU A 435 17.75 28.13 8.28
C LEU A 435 17.07 28.77 7.06
N THR A 436 17.75 28.76 5.92
CA THR A 436 17.12 29.14 4.66
C THR A 436 15.94 28.20 4.34
N PRO A 437 14.86 28.70 3.71
CA PRO A 437 13.75 27.85 3.29
C PRO A 437 14.24 26.65 2.48
N TRP A 438 13.68 25.47 2.78
CA TRP A 438 14.06 24.22 2.12
C TRP A 438 13.88 24.31 0.60
N ASN A 439 14.97 24.13 -0.16
CA ASN A 439 14.94 24.05 -1.60
C ASN A 439 15.30 22.62 -2.05
N PRO A 440 14.34 21.81 -2.52
CA PRO A 440 14.60 20.42 -2.91
C PRO A 440 15.69 20.25 -3.96
N ALA A 441 15.89 21.22 -4.85
CA ALA A 441 16.90 21.12 -5.91
C ALA A 441 18.35 21.22 -5.40
N THR A 442 18.58 21.86 -4.25
CA THR A 442 19.91 22.10 -3.69
C THR A 442 20.15 21.45 -2.34
N ASP A 443 19.07 21.23 -1.59
CA ASP A 443 19.14 20.78 -0.20
C ASP A 443 18.79 19.29 -0.05
N GLU A 444 18.27 18.64 -1.09
CA GLU A 444 17.87 17.24 -1.07
C GLU A 444 18.80 16.35 -1.92
N ALA A 445 19.41 15.36 -1.28
CA ALA A 445 20.09 14.27 -1.93
C ALA A 445 19.07 13.26 -2.49
N PRO A 446 19.31 12.68 -3.68
CA PRO A 446 18.47 11.61 -4.22
C PRO A 446 18.47 10.38 -3.30
N ALA A 447 17.30 9.76 -3.18
CA ALA A 447 17.14 8.47 -2.52
C ALA A 447 18.04 7.40 -3.17
N PRO A 448 18.45 6.36 -2.43
CA PRO A 448 19.19 5.24 -3.00
C PRO A 448 18.39 4.53 -4.09
N ASP A 449 19.07 3.96 -5.08
CA ASP A 449 18.42 3.12 -6.09
C ASP A 449 17.73 1.93 -5.44
N THR A 450 16.53 1.61 -5.93
CA THR A 450 15.75 0.45 -5.51
C THR A 450 16.50 -0.84 -5.85
N ILE A 451 16.64 -1.74 -4.88
CA ILE A 451 17.22 -3.06 -5.14
C ILE A 451 16.26 -3.84 -6.07
N PRO A 452 16.73 -4.34 -7.23
CA PRO A 452 15.88 -5.16 -8.08
C PRO A 452 15.50 -6.45 -7.36
N GLU A 453 14.24 -6.84 -7.48
CA GLU A 453 13.77 -8.07 -6.86
C GLU A 453 14.38 -9.31 -7.51
N LEU A 454 14.60 -10.35 -6.70
CA LEU A 454 15.07 -11.64 -7.20
C LEU A 454 13.97 -12.31 -8.01
N GLY A 455 14.13 -12.33 -9.34
CA GLY A 455 13.27 -13.09 -10.23
C GLY A 455 13.39 -14.60 -10.05
N TYR A 456 12.41 -15.31 -10.58
CA TYR A 456 12.45 -16.74 -10.88
C TYR A 456 13.04 -17.01 -12.27
N GLU A 457 13.82 -18.08 -12.41
CA GLU A 457 14.15 -18.55 -13.75
C GLU A 457 12.96 -19.33 -14.31
N THR A 458 12.52 -18.95 -15.51
CA THR A 458 11.49 -19.67 -16.28
C THR A 458 11.87 -19.65 -17.76
N ASP A 459 11.67 -20.77 -18.44
CA ASP A 459 11.89 -20.92 -19.88
C ASP A 459 10.66 -20.48 -20.70
N MET A 460 9.56 -20.15 -20.02
CA MET A 460 8.34 -19.64 -20.65
C MET A 460 8.45 -18.14 -20.94
N ILE A 461 8.08 -17.74 -22.16
CA ILE A 461 8.08 -16.34 -22.60
C ILE A 461 6.95 -15.59 -21.90
N THR A 462 7.30 -14.50 -21.22
CA THR A 462 6.34 -13.56 -20.63
C THR A 462 5.47 -12.93 -21.73
N PRO A 463 4.13 -12.99 -21.66
CA PRO A 463 3.26 -12.33 -22.62
C PRO A 463 3.40 -10.81 -22.60
N ALA A 464 2.97 -10.16 -23.69
CA ALA A 464 2.82 -8.70 -23.72
C ALA A 464 1.66 -8.24 -22.82
N ALA A 465 1.70 -6.98 -22.39
CA ALA A 465 0.62 -6.37 -21.61
C ALA A 465 -0.74 -6.51 -22.33
N PRO A 466 -1.86 -6.68 -21.59
CA PRO A 466 -3.18 -6.67 -22.19
C PRO A 466 -3.44 -5.39 -22.99
N THR A 467 -4.18 -5.52 -24.10
CA THR A 467 -4.35 -4.46 -25.09
C THR A 467 -5.57 -3.58 -24.83
N GLY A 468 -6.48 -4.02 -23.97
CA GLY A 468 -7.66 -3.24 -23.62
C GLY A 468 -8.54 -3.94 -22.58
N ALA A 469 -9.32 -3.13 -21.86
CA ALA A 469 -10.34 -3.58 -20.93
C ALA A 469 -11.63 -2.78 -21.15
N LEU A 470 -12.78 -3.47 -21.23
CA LEU A 470 -14.08 -2.83 -21.45
C LEU A 470 -15.15 -3.41 -20.53
N GLN A 471 -16.05 -2.54 -20.08
CA GLN A 471 -17.33 -2.94 -19.52
C GLN A 471 -18.29 -3.26 -20.66
N ILE A 472 -18.93 -4.42 -20.58
CA ILE A 472 -20.02 -4.82 -21.45
C ILE A 472 -21.31 -4.83 -20.64
N THR A 473 -22.32 -4.15 -21.16
CA THR A 473 -23.70 -4.22 -20.66
C THR A 473 -24.53 -4.94 -21.72
N TYR A 474 -24.99 -6.14 -21.38
CA TYR A 474 -25.86 -6.92 -22.26
C TYR A 474 -27.24 -6.26 -22.36
N PRO A 475 -27.99 -6.49 -23.46
CA PRO A 475 -29.35 -5.95 -23.61
C PRO A 475 -30.32 -6.30 -22.46
N GLY A 476 -30.08 -7.42 -21.76
CA GLY A 476 -30.84 -7.83 -20.58
C GLY A 476 -30.41 -7.17 -19.26
N GLY A 477 -29.43 -6.25 -19.29
CA GLY A 477 -28.90 -5.55 -18.12
C GLY A 477 -27.75 -6.26 -17.38
N ALA A 478 -27.46 -7.52 -17.71
CA ALA A 478 -26.30 -8.22 -17.16
C ALA A 478 -24.99 -7.55 -17.60
N LYS A 479 -23.97 -7.60 -16.76
CA LYS A 479 -22.70 -6.90 -16.96
C LYS A 479 -21.52 -7.84 -16.87
N GLU A 480 -20.50 -7.61 -17.68
CA GLU A 480 -19.21 -8.29 -17.57
C GLU A 480 -18.04 -7.36 -17.94
N LEU A 481 -16.91 -7.57 -17.28
CA LEU A 481 -15.61 -7.04 -17.67
C LEU A 481 -15.01 -7.98 -18.72
N ARG A 482 -14.44 -7.41 -19.79
CA ARG A 482 -13.61 -8.15 -20.75
C ARG A 482 -12.23 -7.52 -20.86
N VAL A 483 -11.20 -8.36 -20.90
CA VAL A 483 -9.80 -7.96 -21.10
C VAL A 483 -9.25 -8.68 -22.33
N SER A 484 -8.77 -7.94 -23.33
CA SER A 484 -8.12 -8.51 -24.53
C SER A 484 -6.60 -8.57 -24.36
N PHE A 485 -6.00 -9.62 -24.91
CA PHE A 485 -4.54 -9.80 -24.91
C PHE A 485 -4.07 -10.63 -26.11
N SER A 486 -2.76 -10.62 -26.35
CA SER A 486 -2.10 -11.48 -27.32
C SER A 486 -1.08 -12.36 -26.62
N LEU A 487 -1.04 -13.64 -26.98
CA LEU A 487 -0.17 -14.63 -26.37
C LEU A 487 1.16 -14.76 -27.15
N PRO A 488 2.25 -15.15 -26.49
CA PRO A 488 3.56 -15.30 -27.12
C PRO A 488 3.54 -16.40 -28.19
N ASN A 489 4.44 -16.29 -29.17
CA ASN A 489 4.65 -17.31 -30.18
C ASN A 489 5.56 -18.43 -29.63
N GLN A 490 5.04 -19.16 -28.64
CA GLN A 490 5.63 -20.34 -28.02
C GLN A 490 4.51 -21.37 -27.79
N ASP A 491 4.85 -22.65 -27.69
CA ASP A 491 3.88 -23.66 -27.28
C ASP A 491 3.51 -23.47 -25.79
N TYR A 492 2.21 -23.61 -25.49
CA TYR A 492 1.64 -23.57 -24.14
C TYR A 492 0.36 -24.41 -24.12
N ASP A 493 -0.02 -24.92 -22.96
CA ASP A 493 -1.23 -25.74 -22.77
C ASP A 493 -2.28 -25.09 -21.85
N PHE A 494 -1.94 -23.98 -21.19
CA PHE A 494 -2.84 -23.23 -20.33
C PHE A 494 -2.51 -21.73 -20.28
N VAL A 495 -3.55 -20.90 -20.17
CA VAL A 495 -3.47 -19.44 -20.08
C VAL A 495 -4.19 -19.02 -18.80
N GLU A 496 -3.65 -18.01 -18.13
CA GLU A 496 -4.27 -17.44 -16.95
C GLU A 496 -4.27 -15.91 -17.04
N ALA A 497 -5.44 -15.32 -16.90
CA ALA A 497 -5.66 -13.88 -16.82
C ALA A 497 -6.21 -13.49 -15.45
N THR A 498 -5.66 -12.43 -14.88
CA THR A 498 -6.10 -11.89 -13.59
C THR A 498 -6.29 -10.38 -13.66
N TYR A 499 -7.14 -9.85 -12.79
CA TYR A 499 -7.34 -8.41 -12.64
C TYR A 499 -7.52 -8.00 -11.17
N ARG A 500 -7.28 -6.74 -10.86
CA ARG A 500 -7.61 -6.13 -9.56
C ARG A 500 -8.25 -4.78 -9.75
N ILE A 501 -9.04 -4.35 -8.77
CA ILE A 501 -9.80 -3.09 -8.81
C ILE A 501 -9.20 -2.12 -7.78
N TYR A 502 -9.19 -0.83 -8.12
CA TYR A 502 -8.76 0.22 -7.21
C TYR A 502 -9.94 0.91 -6.51
N THR A 503 -9.76 1.17 -5.21
CA THR A 503 -10.62 2.10 -4.45
C THR A 503 -9.78 3.32 -4.05
N GLY A 504 -9.95 4.42 -4.78
CA GLY A 504 -8.96 5.51 -4.74
C GLY A 504 -7.62 5.00 -5.27
N ASP A 505 -6.53 5.24 -4.54
CA ASP A 505 -5.19 4.76 -4.90
C ASP A 505 -4.85 3.38 -4.31
N LEU A 506 -5.82 2.73 -3.64
CA LEU A 506 -5.60 1.46 -2.95
C LEU A 506 -6.05 0.28 -3.83
N PRO A 507 -5.13 -0.59 -4.26
CA PRO A 507 -5.48 -1.79 -5.02
C PRO A 507 -6.16 -2.86 -4.15
N SER A 508 -7.09 -3.60 -4.73
CA SER A 508 -7.56 -4.89 -4.20
C SER A 508 -6.58 -6.01 -4.52
N ALA A 509 -6.85 -7.21 -3.97
CA ALA A 509 -6.20 -8.42 -4.43
C ALA A 509 -6.56 -8.71 -5.90
N TYR A 510 -5.67 -9.43 -6.59
CA TYR A 510 -5.96 -9.98 -7.91
C TYR A 510 -7.03 -11.07 -7.83
N GLN A 511 -7.83 -11.16 -8.89
CA GLN A 511 -8.91 -12.10 -9.07
C GLN A 511 -8.75 -12.76 -10.45
N SER A 512 -8.93 -14.07 -10.50
CA SER A 512 -8.90 -14.84 -11.73
C SER A 512 -10.08 -14.49 -12.64
N MET A 513 -9.83 -14.52 -13.95
CA MET A 513 -10.84 -14.37 -14.98
C MET A 513 -11.13 -15.73 -15.63
N SER A 514 -12.15 -15.78 -16.50
CA SER A 514 -12.39 -16.93 -17.36
C SER A 514 -11.80 -16.68 -18.75
N GLU A 515 -10.82 -17.48 -19.16
CA GLU A 515 -10.18 -17.41 -20.47
C GLU A 515 -11.12 -17.86 -21.59
N TYR A 516 -11.07 -17.17 -22.72
CA TYR A 516 -11.98 -17.39 -23.84
C TYR A 516 -11.26 -17.29 -25.19
N PRO A 517 -11.55 -18.17 -26.17
CA PRO A 517 -12.58 -19.22 -26.18
C PRO A 517 -12.22 -20.52 -25.43
N SER A 518 -10.93 -20.76 -25.20
CA SER A 518 -10.42 -21.85 -24.36
C SER A 518 -9.09 -21.43 -23.74
N THR A 519 -8.62 -22.19 -22.75
CA THR A 519 -7.33 -21.95 -22.09
C THR A 519 -6.11 -22.17 -23.00
N THR A 520 -6.28 -22.73 -24.20
CA THR A 520 -5.20 -22.99 -25.17
C THR A 520 -5.21 -22.08 -26.38
N THR A 521 -6.29 -21.31 -26.57
CA THR A 521 -6.46 -20.42 -27.73
C THR A 521 -7.02 -19.07 -27.32
N ALA A 522 -6.82 -18.70 -26.05
CA ALA A 522 -7.41 -17.53 -25.44
C ALA A 522 -6.97 -16.24 -26.16
N THR A 523 -7.94 -15.39 -26.50
CA THR A 523 -7.69 -14.05 -27.07
C THR A 523 -8.21 -12.95 -26.14
N MET A 524 -8.96 -13.36 -25.12
CA MET A 524 -9.47 -12.50 -24.06
C MET A 524 -9.77 -13.32 -22.82
N ALA A 525 -10.04 -12.64 -21.72
CA ALA A 525 -10.68 -13.21 -20.54
C ALA A 525 -11.83 -12.31 -20.07
N TYR A 526 -12.77 -12.89 -19.34
CA TYR A 526 -13.95 -12.17 -18.84
C TYR A 526 -14.27 -12.52 -17.39
N ASP A 527 -14.94 -11.59 -16.71
CA ASP A 527 -15.54 -11.82 -15.39
C ASP A 527 -16.89 -11.09 -15.25
N VAL A 528 -17.82 -11.69 -14.53
CA VAL A 528 -19.20 -11.19 -14.36
C VAL A 528 -19.24 -10.16 -13.22
N VAL A 529 -18.68 -8.99 -13.50
CA VAL A 529 -18.54 -7.88 -12.55
C VAL A 529 -18.92 -6.53 -13.20
N ASP A 530 -19.34 -5.57 -12.37
CA ASP A 530 -19.55 -4.18 -12.75
C ASP A 530 -18.41 -3.31 -12.20
N VAL A 531 -17.53 -2.89 -13.09
CA VAL A 531 -16.35 -2.07 -12.78
C VAL A 531 -16.32 -0.78 -13.59
N LEU A 532 -17.47 -0.37 -14.14
CA LEU A 532 -17.58 0.85 -14.94
C LEU A 532 -17.08 2.07 -14.15
N GLY A 533 -16.14 2.81 -14.73
CA GLY A 533 -15.53 4.00 -14.13
C GLY A 533 -14.52 3.70 -13.02
N ARG A 534 -14.22 2.43 -12.74
CA ARG A 534 -13.16 2.04 -11.79
C ARG A 534 -11.83 1.90 -12.53
N THR A 535 -10.74 2.26 -11.84
CA THR A 535 -9.39 1.92 -12.28
C THR A 535 -9.13 0.44 -11.97
N ILE A 536 -8.57 -0.28 -12.93
CA ILE A 536 -8.13 -1.66 -12.76
C ILE A 536 -6.68 -1.83 -13.21
N ASP A 537 -6.03 -2.87 -12.70
CA ASP A 537 -4.90 -3.50 -13.37
C ASP A 537 -5.33 -4.88 -13.88
N ALA A 538 -4.96 -5.21 -15.11
CA ALA A 538 -5.15 -6.56 -15.66
C ALA A 538 -3.84 -7.11 -16.23
N ARG A 539 -3.59 -8.41 -16.09
CA ARG A 539 -2.36 -9.07 -16.54
C ARG A 539 -2.62 -10.51 -16.94
N VAL A 540 -1.72 -11.08 -17.75
CA VAL A 540 -1.87 -12.42 -18.32
C VAL A 540 -0.56 -13.20 -18.29
N ARG A 541 -0.63 -14.53 -18.24
CA ARG A 541 0.52 -15.45 -18.35
C ARG A 541 0.14 -16.77 -19.03
N VAL A 542 1.15 -17.59 -19.31
CA VAL A 542 1.00 -18.89 -19.98
C VAL A 542 1.73 -20.00 -19.22
N PHE A 543 1.35 -21.26 -19.46
CA PHE A 543 1.98 -22.45 -18.92
C PHE A 543 2.26 -23.49 -20.00
N ASP A 544 3.33 -24.25 -19.83
CA ASP A 544 3.56 -25.54 -20.49
C ASP A 544 3.69 -26.62 -19.41
N GLY A 545 2.64 -27.41 -19.22
CA GLY A 545 2.54 -28.39 -18.15
C GLY A 545 2.51 -27.72 -16.77
N GLU A 546 3.60 -27.82 -16.02
CA GLU A 546 3.74 -27.31 -14.65
C GLU A 546 4.64 -26.07 -14.56
N ASP A 547 5.15 -25.59 -15.70
CA ASP A 547 6.05 -24.45 -15.78
C ASP A 547 5.29 -23.24 -16.34
N GLY A 548 5.17 -22.20 -15.51
CA GLY A 548 4.48 -20.95 -15.86
C GLY A 548 5.45 -19.84 -16.24
N SER A 549 5.02 -18.94 -17.12
CA SER A 549 5.70 -17.66 -17.36
C SER A 549 5.47 -16.69 -16.20
N TYR A 550 6.23 -15.60 -16.20
CA TYR A 550 5.81 -14.41 -15.45
C TYR A 550 4.49 -13.86 -16.00
N PHE A 551 3.82 -13.06 -15.17
CA PHE A 551 2.76 -12.19 -15.66
C PHE A 551 3.33 -11.11 -16.57
N SER A 552 2.56 -10.73 -17.58
CA SER A 552 2.78 -9.53 -18.37
C SER A 552 2.82 -8.29 -17.49
N GLU A 553 3.41 -7.20 -17.99
CA GLU A 553 3.17 -5.87 -17.44
C GLU A 553 1.66 -5.61 -17.33
N PRO A 554 1.18 -5.02 -16.21
CA PRO A 554 -0.23 -4.78 -16.01
C PRO A 554 -0.75 -3.67 -16.93
N LEU A 555 -1.92 -3.90 -17.52
CA LEU A 555 -2.73 -2.84 -18.14
C LEU A 555 -3.41 -2.05 -17.03
N ASN A 556 -2.89 -0.88 -16.70
CA ASN A 556 -3.54 0.09 -15.81
C ASN A 556 -4.50 1.00 -16.60
N VAL A 557 -5.80 0.91 -16.34
CA VAL A 557 -6.80 1.69 -17.09
C VAL A 557 -8.07 1.93 -16.28
N VAL A 558 -8.74 3.06 -16.54
CA VAL A 558 -10.12 3.30 -16.10
C VAL A 558 -11.07 2.59 -17.05
N VAL A 559 -11.85 1.63 -16.54
CA VAL A 559 -12.75 0.83 -17.39
C VAL A 559 -13.91 1.67 -17.89
N GLY A 560 -14.07 1.73 -19.21
CA GLY A 560 -15.19 2.37 -19.89
C GLY A 560 -16.00 1.40 -20.75
N GLU A 561 -17.05 1.92 -21.37
CA GLU A 561 -17.77 1.22 -22.44
C GLU A 561 -17.28 1.73 -23.81
N SER A 562 -17.36 0.88 -24.83
CA SER A 562 -17.10 1.28 -26.22
C SER A 562 -18.38 1.16 -27.05
N ASN A 563 -19.02 2.31 -27.29
CA ASN A 563 -20.30 2.40 -27.98
C ASN A 563 -20.18 2.72 -29.48
N THR A 564 -18.96 2.63 -30.03
CA THR A 564 -18.74 2.79 -31.47
C THR A 564 -19.43 1.64 -32.22
N PRO A 565 -20.28 1.92 -33.24
CA PRO A 565 -20.96 0.89 -34.01
C PRO A 565 -20.01 -0.24 -34.46
N PRO A 566 -20.35 -1.50 -34.19
CA PRO A 566 -19.52 -2.65 -34.57
C PRO A 566 -19.63 -2.95 -36.07
N ALA A 567 -18.67 -3.73 -36.57
CA ALA A 567 -18.77 -4.30 -37.91
C ALA A 567 -19.92 -5.32 -37.99
N ALA A 568 -20.37 -5.64 -39.21
CA ALA A 568 -21.37 -6.69 -39.42
C ALA A 568 -20.87 -8.05 -38.89
N PRO A 569 -21.77 -8.89 -38.34
CA PRO A 569 -21.44 -10.28 -38.06
C PRO A 569 -20.94 -11.01 -39.30
N THR A 570 -20.01 -11.95 -39.14
CA THR A 570 -19.53 -12.82 -40.23
C THR A 570 -20.36 -14.10 -40.26
N LEU A 571 -20.75 -14.53 -41.47
CA LEU A 571 -21.40 -15.82 -41.69
C LEU A 571 -20.36 -16.93 -41.60
N VAL A 572 -20.53 -17.86 -40.66
CA VAL A 572 -19.65 -19.02 -40.48
C VAL A 572 -20.14 -20.19 -41.33
N SER A 573 -21.45 -20.46 -41.30
CA SER A 573 -22.06 -21.55 -42.06
C SER A 573 -23.57 -21.36 -42.23
N GLY A 574 -24.15 -22.13 -43.15
CA GLY A 574 -25.59 -22.17 -43.40
C GLY A 574 -26.08 -21.18 -44.45
N GLY A 575 -27.38 -20.97 -44.50
CA GLY A 575 -28.03 -20.09 -45.48
C GLY A 575 -29.54 -20.06 -45.33
N ALA A 576 -30.19 -19.36 -46.26
CA ALA A 576 -31.64 -19.30 -46.37
C ALA A 576 -32.12 -20.01 -47.65
N ASN A 577 -33.25 -20.71 -47.52
CA ASN A 577 -33.90 -21.45 -48.60
C ASN A 577 -35.36 -21.03 -48.71
N SER A 578 -35.83 -20.92 -49.94
CA SER A 578 -37.26 -20.82 -50.28
C SER A 578 -37.64 -22.02 -51.13
N ASP A 579 -38.64 -22.78 -50.70
CA ASP A 579 -39.13 -23.92 -51.46
C ASP A 579 -40.10 -23.43 -52.55
N SER A 580 -39.87 -23.77 -53.81
CA SER A 580 -40.62 -23.23 -54.96
C SER A 580 -42.04 -23.81 -55.10
N GLY A 581 -42.44 -24.74 -54.23
CA GLY A 581 -43.79 -25.31 -54.16
C GLY A 581 -44.54 -25.05 -52.85
N THR A 582 -43.88 -24.48 -51.84
CA THR A 582 -44.42 -24.37 -50.47
C THR A 582 -44.38 -22.91 -50.04
N VAL A 583 -45.44 -22.39 -49.44
CA VAL A 583 -45.61 -20.97 -49.02
C VAL A 583 -44.72 -20.64 -47.80
N THR A 584 -43.52 -21.23 -47.72
CA THR A 584 -42.64 -21.22 -46.55
C THR A 584 -41.20 -21.00 -46.97
N ALA A 585 -40.48 -20.20 -46.20
CA ALA A 585 -39.04 -20.07 -46.30
C ALA A 585 -38.40 -20.36 -44.96
N SER A 586 -37.18 -20.88 -45.00
CA SER A 586 -36.42 -21.26 -43.81
C SER A 586 -35.02 -20.67 -43.85
N ILE A 587 -34.50 -20.31 -42.69
CA ILE A 587 -33.10 -19.95 -42.49
C ILE A 587 -32.50 -20.86 -41.43
N ASN A 588 -31.26 -21.30 -41.67
CA ASN A 588 -30.45 -21.97 -40.68
C ASN A 588 -29.01 -21.50 -40.90
N ILE A 589 -28.52 -20.65 -40.00
CA ILE A 589 -27.22 -20.01 -40.10
C ILE A 589 -26.49 -20.07 -38.78
N THR A 590 -25.17 -20.00 -38.86
CA THR A 590 -24.31 -19.69 -37.73
C THR A 590 -23.49 -18.46 -38.07
N VAL A 591 -23.53 -17.46 -37.20
CA VAL A 591 -22.80 -16.20 -37.34
C VAL A 591 -21.91 -15.97 -36.12
N GLN A 592 -20.91 -15.11 -36.28
CA GLN A 592 -20.06 -14.67 -35.17
C GLN A 592 -19.67 -13.20 -35.34
N ALA A 593 -19.25 -12.55 -34.26
CA ALA A 593 -18.71 -11.20 -34.31
C ALA A 593 -17.41 -11.14 -33.51
N GLY A 594 -16.32 -10.65 -34.10
CA GLY A 594 -14.98 -10.78 -33.49
C GLY A 594 -14.54 -9.63 -32.59
N GLN A 595 -15.31 -8.54 -32.49
CA GLN A 595 -14.91 -7.35 -31.77
C GLN A 595 -15.27 -7.43 -30.27
N ILE A 596 -14.31 -7.13 -29.39
CA ILE A 596 -14.46 -7.22 -27.92
C ILE A 596 -15.64 -6.45 -27.34
N ARG A 597 -16.04 -5.35 -27.99
CA ARG A 597 -17.17 -4.49 -27.57
C ARG A 597 -18.58 -5.04 -27.89
N VAL A 598 -18.69 -6.10 -28.69
CA VAL A 598 -20.00 -6.63 -29.09
C VAL A 598 -20.69 -7.28 -27.89
N ALA A 599 -21.83 -6.74 -27.48
CA ALA A 599 -22.65 -7.28 -26.40
C ALA A 599 -23.61 -8.38 -26.90
N ALA A 600 -24.21 -8.20 -28.07
CA ALA A 600 -25.20 -9.15 -28.59
C ALA A 600 -25.25 -9.15 -30.12
N ILE A 601 -25.85 -10.21 -30.68
CA ILE A 601 -26.25 -10.27 -32.08
C ILE A 601 -27.77 -10.26 -32.14
N ARG A 602 -28.32 -9.33 -32.91
CA ARG A 602 -29.76 -9.19 -33.16
C ARG A 602 -30.11 -9.70 -34.54
N PHE A 603 -31.02 -10.66 -34.58
CA PHE A 603 -31.62 -11.22 -35.78
C PHE A 603 -32.96 -10.55 -36.04
N GLN A 604 -33.12 -10.06 -37.27
CA GLN A 604 -34.35 -9.42 -37.72
C GLN A 604 -34.82 -10.02 -39.03
N ARG A 605 -36.12 -9.91 -39.27
CA ARG A 605 -36.80 -10.43 -40.45
C ARG A 605 -37.73 -9.37 -41.04
N ARG A 606 -37.90 -9.39 -42.36
CA ARG A 606 -39.05 -8.77 -43.06
C ARG A 606 -39.61 -9.73 -44.10
N ILE A 607 -40.91 -9.68 -44.36
CA ILE A 607 -41.60 -10.62 -45.28
C ILE A 607 -41.56 -10.13 -46.73
N SER A 608 -41.38 -8.83 -46.95
CA SER A 608 -41.23 -8.22 -48.27
C SER A 608 -40.04 -7.25 -48.27
N PRO A 609 -39.35 -7.06 -49.42
CA PRO A 609 -38.19 -6.16 -49.50
C PRO A 609 -38.49 -4.70 -49.14
N SER A 610 -39.74 -4.28 -49.25
CA SER A 610 -40.21 -2.94 -48.86
C SER A 610 -40.83 -2.88 -47.45
N GLY A 611 -40.91 -4.02 -46.75
CA GLY A 611 -41.48 -4.11 -45.41
C GLY A 611 -40.53 -3.64 -44.30
N SER A 612 -41.12 -3.32 -43.14
CA SER A 612 -40.36 -2.99 -41.93
C SER A 612 -39.68 -4.23 -41.34
N TRP A 613 -38.50 -4.03 -40.78
CA TRP A 613 -37.77 -5.06 -40.05
C TRP A 613 -38.39 -5.30 -38.67
N SER A 614 -38.69 -6.56 -38.35
CA SER A 614 -39.09 -7.02 -37.02
C SER A 614 -37.96 -7.81 -36.37
N THR A 615 -37.61 -7.49 -35.12
CA THR A 615 -36.66 -8.29 -34.33
C THR A 615 -37.28 -9.63 -33.97
N VAL A 616 -36.57 -10.71 -34.29
CA VAL A 616 -36.98 -12.08 -33.98
C VAL A 616 -36.26 -12.56 -32.71
N LEU A 617 -34.96 -12.31 -32.63
CA LEU A 617 -34.12 -12.73 -31.52
C LEU A 617 -33.01 -11.72 -31.28
N THR A 618 -32.70 -11.45 -30.02
CA THR A 618 -31.46 -10.81 -29.61
C THR A 618 -30.75 -11.76 -28.66
N GLN A 619 -29.53 -12.16 -29.01
CA GLN A 619 -28.77 -13.13 -28.24
C GLN A 619 -27.44 -12.51 -27.80
N ASN A 620 -27.16 -12.58 -26.49
CA ASN A 620 -25.87 -12.19 -25.94
C ASN A 620 -24.76 -12.99 -26.64
N SER A 621 -23.68 -12.31 -26.99
CA SER A 621 -22.57 -12.90 -27.73
C SER A 621 -21.25 -12.38 -27.20
N ARG A 622 -20.32 -13.30 -27.01
CA ARG A 622 -18.90 -12.98 -26.82
C ARG A 622 -18.19 -12.94 -28.17
N PRO A 623 -17.05 -12.24 -28.26
CA PRO A 623 -16.20 -12.22 -29.44
C PRO A 623 -15.93 -13.61 -29.99
N ASN A 624 -16.17 -13.81 -31.28
CA ASN A 624 -16.01 -15.09 -32.00
C ASN A 624 -16.87 -16.24 -31.47
N GLN A 625 -17.84 -15.97 -30.58
CA GLN A 625 -18.83 -16.96 -30.20
C GLN A 625 -19.73 -17.26 -31.40
N GLN A 626 -19.79 -18.52 -31.80
CA GLN A 626 -20.72 -18.98 -32.81
C GLN A 626 -22.15 -18.94 -32.26
N VAL A 627 -22.99 -18.15 -32.90
CA VAL A 627 -24.41 -18.00 -32.59
C VAL A 627 -25.22 -18.57 -33.74
N SER A 628 -25.93 -19.66 -33.46
CA SER A 628 -26.82 -20.30 -34.43
C SER A 628 -28.22 -19.73 -34.34
N PHE A 629 -28.82 -19.45 -35.50
CA PHE A 629 -30.19 -18.98 -35.63
C PHE A 629 -30.90 -19.81 -36.70
N SER A 630 -32.08 -20.33 -36.33
CA SER A 630 -32.95 -21.03 -37.26
C SER A 630 -34.38 -20.56 -37.12
N GLU A 631 -35.06 -20.46 -38.26
CA GLU A 631 -36.45 -20.01 -38.31
C GLU A 631 -37.13 -20.59 -39.56
N ILE A 632 -38.42 -20.90 -39.45
CA ILE A 632 -39.29 -21.24 -40.57
C ILE A 632 -40.46 -20.26 -40.55
N VAL A 633 -40.75 -19.66 -41.70
CA VAL A 633 -41.74 -18.57 -41.82
C VAL A 633 -42.66 -18.86 -42.98
N SER A 634 -43.96 -18.66 -42.79
CA SER A 634 -44.94 -18.66 -43.88
C SER A 634 -44.91 -17.31 -44.61
N THR A 635 -44.65 -17.33 -45.91
CA THR A 635 -44.28 -16.14 -46.68
C THR A 635 -45.42 -15.55 -47.51
N GLY A 636 -46.51 -16.29 -47.71
CA GLY A 636 -47.56 -15.89 -48.66
C GLY A 636 -46.97 -15.70 -50.06
N SER A 637 -47.15 -14.51 -50.63
CA SER A 637 -46.52 -14.08 -51.89
C SER A 637 -45.22 -13.26 -51.71
N GLY A 638 -44.74 -13.09 -50.48
CA GLY A 638 -43.56 -12.28 -50.17
C GLY A 638 -42.25 -13.07 -50.27
N VAL A 639 -41.15 -12.36 -50.54
CA VAL A 639 -39.78 -12.91 -50.43
C VAL A 639 -39.19 -12.43 -49.10
N PRO A 640 -39.09 -13.30 -48.08
CA PRO A 640 -38.57 -12.88 -46.80
C PRO A 640 -37.07 -12.62 -46.90
N GLN A 641 -36.61 -11.67 -46.09
CA GLN A 641 -35.21 -11.36 -45.91
C GLN A 641 -34.88 -11.37 -44.43
N TRP A 642 -33.69 -11.84 -44.11
CA TRP A 642 -33.14 -11.82 -42.76
C TRP A 642 -31.92 -10.93 -42.71
N ARG A 643 -31.70 -10.31 -41.55
CA ARG A 643 -30.43 -9.65 -41.27
C ARG A 643 -29.96 -9.95 -39.86
N ALA A 644 -28.65 -10.02 -39.69
CA ALA A 644 -27.99 -10.05 -38.39
C ALA A 644 -27.21 -8.74 -38.20
N GLN A 645 -27.30 -8.15 -37.00
CA GLN A 645 -26.54 -6.96 -36.62
C GLN A 645 -25.91 -7.16 -35.25
N SER A 646 -24.65 -6.74 -35.11
CA SER A 646 -23.98 -6.67 -33.81
C SER A 646 -24.46 -5.44 -33.03
N ILE A 647 -24.59 -5.59 -31.71
CA ILE A 647 -25.05 -4.57 -30.76
C ILE A 647 -23.96 -4.32 -29.72
N VAL A 648 -23.75 -3.06 -29.34
CA VAL A 648 -22.86 -2.63 -28.24
C VAL A 648 -23.68 -2.22 -27.01
N SER A 649 -23.00 -1.90 -25.89
CA SER A 649 -23.61 -1.74 -24.56
C SER A 649 -24.77 -0.73 -24.47
N ASP A 650 -24.70 0.40 -25.20
CA ASP A 650 -25.76 1.42 -25.23
C ASP A 650 -26.94 1.07 -26.15
N GLY A 651 -26.90 -0.09 -26.82
CA GLY A 651 -27.90 -0.51 -27.80
C GLY A 651 -27.64 -0.02 -29.22
N SER A 652 -26.56 0.73 -29.47
CA SER A 652 -26.13 1.11 -30.81
C SER A 652 -25.86 -0.14 -31.65
N VAL A 653 -26.26 -0.08 -32.92
CA VAL A 653 -26.22 -1.23 -33.84
C VAL A 653 -25.21 -0.98 -34.95
N GLY A 654 -24.47 -2.03 -35.28
CA GLY A 654 -23.49 -2.03 -36.35
C GLY A 654 -24.07 -2.24 -37.74
N ASP A 655 -23.17 -2.43 -38.70
CA ASP A 655 -23.51 -2.82 -40.06
C ASP A 655 -24.30 -4.15 -40.09
N GLU A 656 -25.05 -4.36 -41.18
CA GLU A 656 -25.91 -5.53 -41.33
C GLU A 656 -25.27 -6.61 -42.20
N LEU A 657 -25.41 -7.88 -41.77
CA LEU A 657 -25.26 -9.04 -42.62
C LEU A 657 -26.63 -9.41 -43.19
N LEU A 658 -26.88 -9.08 -44.46
CA LEU A 658 -28.12 -9.40 -45.15
C LEU A 658 -28.08 -10.82 -45.73
N ILE A 659 -29.12 -11.61 -45.47
CA ILE A 659 -29.24 -13.00 -45.90
C ILE A 659 -30.56 -13.16 -46.66
N ASN A 660 -30.44 -13.54 -47.93
CA ASN A 660 -31.56 -13.76 -48.83
C ASN A 660 -31.71 -15.25 -49.14
N PRO A 661 -32.94 -15.76 -49.30
CA PRO A 661 -33.16 -17.14 -49.72
C PRO A 661 -32.59 -17.35 -51.14
N SER A 662 -31.88 -18.45 -51.34
CA SER A 662 -31.47 -18.86 -52.69
C SER A 662 -32.66 -19.44 -53.45
N SER A 663 -32.89 -18.98 -54.69
CA SER A 663 -33.86 -19.60 -55.57
C SER A 663 -33.25 -20.91 -56.08
N GLY A 664 -33.76 -22.05 -55.61
CA GLY A 664 -33.38 -23.36 -56.16
C GLY A 664 -33.70 -23.41 -57.65
N GLY A 665 -32.68 -23.21 -58.49
CA GLY A 665 -32.76 -23.53 -59.90
C GLY A 665 -32.77 -25.05 -60.04
N GLY A 666 -33.93 -25.62 -60.33
CA GLY A 666 -34.04 -27.01 -60.80
C GLY A 666 -33.34 -27.13 -62.15
N GLY A 667 -32.07 -27.55 -62.12
CA GLY A 667 -31.38 -28.08 -63.29
C GLY A 667 -31.67 -29.57 -63.39
N GLY A 668 -32.62 -29.92 -64.26
CA GLY A 668 -32.69 -31.26 -64.86
C GLY A 668 -31.68 -31.43 -65.98
#